data_AF-A0A286FCT9-F1
#
_entry.id   AF-A0A286FCT9-F1
#
_cell.length_a   1.000
_cell.length_b   1.000
_cell.length_c   1.000
_cell.angle_alpha   90.00
_cell.angle_beta   90.00
_cell.angle_gamma   90.00
#
_symmetry.space_group_name_H-M   'P 1'
#
loop_
_entity.id
_entity.type
_entity.pdbx_description
1 polymer ?
#
loop_
_entity_poly.entity_id
_entity_poly.type
_entity_poly.pdbx_seq_one_letter_code
_entity_poly.pdbx_strand_id
1 'polypeptide(L)'
;MIDIPLETQASVSVQDLYRPVALMSRLPDMPLQRGDKAWIWWKEQIKRCRYGWWAPDGHYLNGYQYFYLNFMQIPVQDEKLNIAEWRQPWYRDNDETIFGYLWRNTSRSLANGKAIPAKNHIEAKCRSIGWTQITLLGVAMWTFIFRPDRAIGMGYSDDEVIGIERLWFQESWAKLHPMFRTWKGQLLEPLYNNKDTFTVGYKDKKNPKIIKEHNNVQFKIIADKAGVFKGQRLNLIIAIEAGKWKGDSLKNFYNENLDCLEMGSYKWGMFLIGGTSNVIINKSTNYKDIYFNYQAYNATRHFTSKSMVLSGFYDLKTGISDQAAAMQHILATRKSREGDPQSYQQYLIENPLTDQECFTPNESFAYDAARINQQVAFLKANGFDTLWRRGRLDYEKDYTNNRRTGRIKFYEDPNGKWLINLEGLPNARYKNLHIAAVDDTYKGADEEKLRARDSRNCMVIYRQPTSHNIKSDMPVAVFLHQTPEMDDIYEEFLKGLKYYDVNQCLYEYNHDGFVKYLRQAGELRRLYYVGGNPGLSVKGKVKTELTYLGNMFFRDGRFQNITSLEILHALSVWGTKENTDIGSAFHLILYLLDATKEREVTLKNGETDMADKGMPSQRVVLGVRPVETPKPALVASGGDNRPGADLRGAERKIIKLGPQPSTSTRLNYPRTQYA
;
A
#
# COMPACT_ATOMS: atom_id res chain seq x y z
N MET A 1 -38.89 35.40 -45.32
CA MET A 1 -38.87 34.27 -44.37
C MET A 1 -38.23 34.78 -43.10
N ILE A 2 -39.00 34.80 -42.01
CA ILE A 2 -38.51 35.25 -40.71
C ILE A 2 -37.71 34.08 -40.13
N ASP A 3 -36.41 34.27 -39.96
CA ASP A 3 -35.55 33.35 -39.23
C ASP A 3 -35.98 33.34 -37.76
N ILE A 4 -36.62 32.24 -37.36
CA ILE A 4 -36.89 31.94 -35.96
C ILE A 4 -35.60 31.34 -35.40
N PRO A 5 -34.98 31.93 -34.36
CA PRO A 5 -33.83 31.32 -33.70
C PRO A 5 -34.23 29.95 -33.17
N LEU A 6 -33.43 28.92 -33.47
CA LEU A 6 -33.49 27.67 -32.74
C LEU A 6 -33.23 27.98 -31.25
N GLU A 7 -34.29 28.08 -30.47
CA GLU A 7 -34.20 27.95 -29.02
C GLU A 7 -33.46 26.64 -28.75
N THR A 8 -32.24 26.75 -28.23
CA THR A 8 -31.51 25.63 -27.65
C THR A 8 -32.35 25.06 -26.52
N GLN A 9 -33.15 24.03 -26.83
CA GLN A 9 -33.78 23.20 -25.81
C GLN A 9 -32.67 22.75 -24.86
N ALA A 10 -32.72 23.22 -23.61
CA ALA A 10 -31.78 22.80 -22.59
C ALA A 10 -31.80 21.26 -22.54
N SER A 11 -30.67 20.61 -22.83
CA SER A 11 -30.58 19.15 -22.83
C SER A 11 -31.15 18.60 -21.50
N VAL A 12 -32.08 17.65 -21.60
CA VAL A 12 -32.70 17.02 -20.43
C VAL A 12 -31.60 16.32 -19.62
N SER A 13 -31.63 16.46 -18.29
CA SER A 13 -30.65 15.82 -17.41
C SER A 13 -30.76 14.29 -17.51
N VAL A 14 -29.62 13.58 -17.52
CA VAL A 14 -29.63 12.11 -17.47
C VAL A 14 -30.23 11.60 -16.16
N GLN A 15 -30.21 12.43 -15.10
CA GLN A 15 -30.86 12.07 -13.84
C GLN A 15 -32.38 11.99 -14.00
N ASP A 16 -32.96 12.77 -14.92
CA ASP A 16 -34.39 12.72 -15.21
C ASP A 16 -34.71 11.64 -16.23
N LEU A 17 -33.88 11.51 -17.25
CA LEU A 17 -34.03 10.50 -18.30
C LEU A 17 -33.89 9.09 -17.76
N TYR A 18 -32.91 8.82 -16.89
CA TYR A 18 -32.55 7.46 -16.48
C TYR A 18 -33.19 7.03 -15.16
N ARG A 19 -33.83 7.97 -14.44
CA ARG A 19 -34.46 7.72 -13.13
C ARG A 19 -35.95 8.12 -13.12
N PRO A 20 -36.74 7.79 -14.16
CA PRO A 20 -38.10 8.31 -14.31
C PRO A 20 -39.04 7.90 -13.16
N VAL A 21 -38.77 6.79 -12.48
CA VAL A 21 -39.56 6.33 -11.35
C VAL A 21 -39.12 6.98 -10.04
N ALA A 22 -37.82 7.27 -9.89
CA ALA A 22 -37.30 7.94 -8.70
C ALA A 22 -37.84 9.38 -8.54
N LEU A 23 -38.24 10.00 -9.65
CA LEU A 23 -38.85 11.33 -9.68
C LEU A 23 -40.36 11.33 -9.41
N MET A 24 -40.99 10.16 -9.32
CA MET A 24 -42.42 10.08 -9.02
C MET A 24 -42.66 10.47 -7.56
N SER A 25 -43.62 11.36 -7.33
CA SER A 25 -44.05 11.73 -5.97
C SER A 25 -44.64 10.55 -5.19
N ARG A 26 -45.24 9.59 -5.90
CA ARG A 26 -45.81 8.37 -5.33
C ARG A 26 -45.83 7.24 -6.35
N LEU A 27 -45.42 6.04 -5.92
CA LEU A 27 -45.56 4.82 -6.72
C LEU A 27 -46.99 4.28 -6.68
N PRO A 28 -47.49 3.64 -7.75
CA PRO A 28 -48.78 2.96 -7.71
C PRO A 28 -48.82 1.90 -6.62
N ASP A 29 -49.94 1.83 -5.90
CA ASP A 29 -50.18 0.81 -4.89
C ASP A 29 -50.17 -0.61 -5.50
N MET A 30 -50.27 -1.63 -4.65
CA MET A 30 -50.39 -3.02 -5.11
C MET A 30 -51.63 -3.19 -6.00
N PRO A 31 -51.51 -3.87 -7.16
CA PRO A 31 -52.65 -4.12 -8.03
C PRO A 31 -53.67 -5.02 -7.34
N LEU A 32 -54.94 -4.66 -7.43
CA LEU A 32 -56.04 -5.45 -6.86
C LEU A 32 -56.38 -6.63 -7.78
N GLN A 33 -56.24 -6.43 -9.10
CA GLN A 33 -56.54 -7.45 -10.09
C GLN A 33 -55.63 -7.34 -11.33
N ARG A 34 -55.49 -8.45 -12.05
CA ARG A 34 -54.75 -8.44 -13.33
C ARG A 34 -55.46 -7.52 -14.31
N GLY A 35 -54.68 -6.70 -15.02
CA GLY A 35 -55.18 -5.80 -16.06
C GLY A 35 -55.56 -4.39 -15.57
N ASP A 36 -55.57 -4.13 -14.25
CA ASP A 36 -55.73 -2.76 -13.76
C ASP A 36 -54.51 -1.88 -14.10
N LYS A 37 -54.66 -0.55 -14.01
CA LYS A 37 -53.60 0.41 -14.37
C LYS A 37 -52.32 0.17 -13.55
N ALA A 38 -52.46 -0.13 -12.26
CA ALA A 38 -51.34 -0.43 -11.38
C ALA A 38 -50.62 -1.72 -11.82
N TRP A 39 -51.36 -2.74 -12.23
CA TRP A 39 -50.84 -4.01 -12.71
C TRP A 39 -50.09 -3.85 -14.01
N ILE A 40 -50.65 -3.10 -14.97
CA ILE A 40 -49.98 -2.80 -16.24
C ILE A 40 -48.67 -2.07 -15.98
N TRP A 41 -48.70 -1.06 -15.10
CA TRP A 41 -47.50 -0.31 -14.73
C TRP A 41 -46.46 -1.19 -14.05
N TRP A 42 -46.82 -1.93 -13.00
CA TRP A 42 -45.90 -2.81 -12.26
C TRP A 42 -45.37 -3.94 -13.15
N LYS A 43 -46.19 -4.51 -14.03
CA LYS A 43 -45.74 -5.51 -15.01
C LYS A 43 -44.64 -4.95 -15.91
N GLU A 44 -44.80 -3.71 -16.38
CA GLU A 44 -43.78 -3.04 -17.19
C GLU A 44 -42.52 -2.73 -16.38
N GLN A 45 -42.64 -2.23 -15.15
CA GLN A 45 -41.48 -1.97 -14.30
C GLN A 45 -40.69 -3.24 -13.94
N ILE A 46 -41.39 -4.33 -13.60
CA ILE A 46 -40.77 -5.63 -13.33
C ILE A 46 -40.07 -6.17 -14.59
N LYS A 47 -40.66 -5.96 -15.78
CA LYS A 47 -40.03 -6.31 -17.05
C LYS A 47 -38.73 -5.53 -17.24
N ARG A 48 -38.72 -4.22 -16.97
CA ARG A 48 -37.52 -3.37 -17.07
C ARG A 48 -36.43 -3.77 -16.08
N CYS A 49 -36.79 -4.08 -14.82
CA CYS A 49 -35.82 -4.63 -13.86
C CYS A 49 -35.23 -5.97 -14.32
N ARG A 50 -36.00 -6.82 -15.00
CA ARG A 50 -35.54 -8.15 -15.45
C ARG A 50 -34.78 -8.16 -16.76
N TYR A 51 -35.06 -7.21 -17.66
CA TYR A 51 -34.56 -7.25 -19.04
C TYR A 51 -33.88 -5.96 -19.49
N GLY A 52 -33.78 -4.97 -18.60
CA GLY A 52 -33.32 -3.63 -18.90
C GLY A 52 -34.39 -2.78 -19.61
N TRP A 53 -34.01 -1.54 -19.90
CA TRP A 53 -34.90 -0.52 -20.43
C TRP A 53 -34.15 0.40 -21.39
N TRP A 54 -34.81 0.73 -22.50
CA TRP A 54 -34.35 1.75 -23.43
C TRP A 54 -34.95 3.09 -23.04
N ALA A 55 -34.10 4.02 -22.64
CA ALA A 55 -34.47 5.39 -22.31
C ALA A 55 -34.90 6.16 -23.57
N PRO A 56 -35.61 7.30 -23.43
CA PRO A 56 -36.13 8.05 -24.59
C PRO A 56 -35.07 8.56 -25.57
N ASP A 57 -33.84 8.73 -25.11
CA ASP A 57 -32.67 9.12 -25.90
C ASP A 57 -31.99 7.94 -26.63
N GLY A 58 -32.55 6.73 -26.48
CA GLY A 58 -32.00 5.52 -27.08
C GLY A 58 -30.88 4.86 -26.27
N HIS A 59 -30.58 5.34 -25.06
CA HIS A 59 -29.61 4.70 -24.18
C HIS A 59 -30.22 3.47 -23.47
N TYR A 60 -29.48 2.36 -23.38
CA TYR A 60 -29.97 1.13 -22.73
C TYR A 60 -29.42 0.96 -21.32
N LEU A 61 -30.31 1.01 -20.33
CA LEU A 61 -30.00 0.64 -18.95
C LEU A 61 -30.27 -0.84 -18.74
N ASN A 62 -29.26 -1.58 -18.29
CA ASN A 62 -29.44 -2.98 -17.94
C ASN A 62 -30.34 -3.15 -16.69
N GLY A 63 -30.82 -4.38 -16.46
CA GLY A 63 -31.77 -4.65 -15.37
C GLY A 63 -31.24 -4.35 -13.96
N TYR A 64 -29.93 -4.57 -13.71
CA TYR A 64 -29.31 -4.21 -12.43
C TYR A 64 -29.36 -2.70 -12.20
N GLN A 65 -28.90 -1.93 -13.20
CA GLN A 65 -28.80 -0.49 -13.08
C GLN A 65 -30.18 0.18 -13.05
N TYR A 66 -31.13 -0.26 -13.89
CA TYR A 66 -32.49 0.27 -13.87
C TYR A 66 -33.12 0.09 -12.48
N PHE A 67 -33.02 -1.11 -11.91
CA PHE A 67 -33.53 -1.40 -10.57
C PHE A 67 -32.84 -0.54 -9.49
N TYR A 68 -31.51 -0.47 -9.53
CA TYR A 68 -30.70 0.31 -8.59
C TYR A 68 -31.07 1.79 -8.61
N LEU A 69 -31.23 2.39 -9.79
CA LEU A 69 -31.54 3.81 -9.95
C LEU A 69 -32.98 4.19 -9.55
N ASN A 70 -33.94 3.30 -9.80
CA ASN A 70 -35.36 3.63 -9.74
C ASN A 70 -36.08 3.12 -8.48
N PHE A 71 -35.57 2.07 -7.84
CA PHE A 71 -36.24 1.41 -6.72
C PHE A 71 -35.37 1.25 -5.47
N MET A 72 -34.04 1.29 -5.61
CA MET A 72 -33.16 1.22 -4.45
C MET A 72 -32.93 2.60 -3.86
N GLN A 73 -32.85 2.62 -2.53
CA GLN A 73 -32.29 3.74 -1.78
C GLN A 73 -30.95 3.30 -1.22
N ILE A 74 -29.98 4.22 -1.22
CA ILE A 74 -28.64 4.00 -0.68
C ILE A 74 -28.37 5.03 0.42
N PRO A 75 -27.52 4.70 1.42
CA PRO A 75 -27.07 5.68 2.39
C PRO A 75 -26.14 6.67 1.67
N VAL A 76 -26.45 7.96 1.77
CA VAL A 76 -25.64 9.03 1.19
C VAL A 76 -24.99 9.85 2.30
N GLN A 77 -23.70 10.09 2.12
CA GLN A 77 -22.90 10.91 3.01
C GLN A 77 -22.94 12.36 2.50
N ASP A 78 -23.41 13.29 3.33
CA ASP A 78 -23.29 14.73 3.09
C ASP A 78 -21.99 15.20 3.75
N GLU A 79 -21.19 15.99 3.03
CA GLU A 79 -19.92 16.53 3.54
C GLU A 79 -20.10 17.43 4.78
N LYS A 80 -21.33 17.90 5.06
CA LYS A 80 -21.66 18.71 6.24
C LYS A 80 -22.29 17.93 7.39
N LEU A 81 -22.81 16.72 7.16
CA LEU A 81 -23.57 15.94 8.15
C LEU A 81 -23.19 14.46 8.05
N ASN A 82 -22.52 13.92 9.07
CA ASN A 82 -22.21 12.50 9.23
C ASN A 82 -23.45 11.63 8.90
N ILE A 83 -23.48 11.06 7.68
CA ILE A 83 -24.59 10.32 7.04
C ILE A 83 -25.93 11.08 7.09
N ALA A 84 -26.33 11.70 5.98
CA ALA A 84 -27.47 12.62 5.98
C ALA A 84 -28.82 11.96 5.65
N GLU A 85 -28.88 10.95 4.77
CA GLU A 85 -30.17 10.42 4.31
C GLU A 85 -30.05 9.15 3.45
N TRP A 86 -31.12 8.34 3.45
CA TRP A 86 -31.35 7.28 2.47
C TRP A 86 -32.08 7.85 1.26
N ARG A 87 -31.48 7.79 0.07
CA ARG A 87 -32.08 8.32 -1.17
C ARG A 87 -31.74 7.48 -2.38
N GLN A 88 -32.49 7.65 -3.48
CA GLN A 88 -32.16 6.98 -4.73
C GLN A 88 -30.79 7.44 -5.25
N PRO A 89 -29.94 6.52 -5.75
CA PRO A 89 -28.63 6.86 -6.27
C PRO A 89 -28.75 7.72 -7.53
N TRP A 90 -27.74 8.57 -7.74
CA TRP A 90 -27.55 9.29 -8.99
C TRP A 90 -26.98 8.36 -10.06
N TYR A 91 -27.32 8.63 -11.31
CA TYR A 91 -26.66 8.02 -12.45
C TYR A 91 -25.22 8.53 -12.56
N ARG A 92 -24.28 7.61 -12.75
CA ARG A 92 -22.84 7.86 -12.99
C ARG A 92 -22.34 6.86 -14.04
N ASP A 93 -21.56 7.33 -15.01
CA ASP A 93 -20.94 6.52 -16.07
C ASP A 93 -20.08 5.35 -15.53
N ASN A 94 -19.39 5.55 -14.42
CA ASN A 94 -18.63 4.50 -13.75
C ASN A 94 -19.53 3.35 -13.24
N ASP A 95 -20.65 3.70 -12.60
CA ASP A 95 -21.58 2.70 -12.07
C ASP A 95 -22.22 1.91 -13.22
N GLU A 96 -22.57 2.60 -14.31
CA GLU A 96 -23.05 1.98 -15.55
C GLU A 96 -22.06 0.95 -16.08
N THR A 97 -20.77 1.32 -16.14
CA THR A 97 -19.70 0.45 -16.61
C THR A 97 -19.62 -0.82 -15.76
N ILE A 98 -19.57 -0.68 -14.44
CA ILE A 98 -19.51 -1.80 -13.49
C ILE A 98 -20.76 -2.69 -13.62
N PHE A 99 -21.97 -2.10 -13.57
CA PHE A 99 -23.21 -2.85 -13.74
C PHE A 99 -23.25 -3.58 -15.08
N GLY A 100 -22.71 -2.99 -16.14
CA GLY A 100 -22.57 -3.61 -17.45
C GLY A 100 -21.74 -4.88 -17.43
N TYR A 101 -20.59 -4.90 -16.76
CA TYR A 101 -19.79 -6.11 -16.57
C TYR A 101 -20.56 -7.17 -15.77
N LEU A 102 -21.11 -6.79 -14.62
CA LEU A 102 -21.84 -7.70 -13.73
C LEU A 102 -23.06 -8.29 -14.43
N TRP A 103 -23.80 -7.48 -15.20
CA TRP A 103 -24.96 -7.90 -16.00
C TRP A 103 -24.57 -8.88 -17.10
N ARG A 104 -23.47 -8.62 -17.83
CA ARG A 104 -23.00 -9.54 -18.87
C ARG A 104 -22.58 -10.90 -18.31
N ASN A 105 -22.12 -10.92 -17.06
CA ASN A 105 -21.66 -12.12 -16.37
C ASN A 105 -22.77 -12.89 -15.65
N THR A 106 -23.94 -12.28 -15.43
CA THR A 106 -25.09 -13.02 -14.92
C THR A 106 -25.60 -14.00 -15.97
N SER A 107 -25.95 -15.21 -15.56
CA SER A 107 -26.61 -16.16 -16.46
C SER A 107 -27.92 -15.54 -16.95
N ARG A 108 -28.34 -15.78 -18.20
CA ARG A 108 -29.61 -15.25 -18.70
C ARG A 108 -30.12 -16.05 -19.87
N SER A 109 -31.42 -16.04 -20.07
CA SER A 109 -32.02 -16.57 -21.30
C SER A 109 -32.19 -15.43 -22.29
N LEU A 110 -31.71 -15.61 -23.51
CA LEU A 110 -31.99 -14.71 -24.62
C LEU A 110 -33.43 -14.92 -25.12
N ALA A 111 -33.95 -13.94 -25.87
CA ALA A 111 -35.30 -14.00 -26.43
C ALA A 111 -35.53 -15.22 -27.34
N ASN A 112 -34.46 -15.74 -27.96
CA ASN A 112 -34.49 -16.96 -28.80
C ASN A 112 -34.38 -18.27 -27.99
N GLY A 113 -34.45 -18.22 -26.66
CA GLY A 113 -34.36 -19.39 -25.79
C GLY A 113 -32.93 -19.88 -25.50
N LYS A 114 -31.89 -19.29 -26.11
CA LYS A 114 -30.49 -19.66 -25.81
C LYS A 114 -30.11 -19.17 -24.40
N ALA A 115 -29.68 -20.11 -23.56
CA ALA A 115 -29.10 -19.80 -22.25
C ALA A 115 -27.66 -19.32 -22.40
N ILE A 116 -27.36 -18.18 -21.78
CA ILE A 116 -26.00 -17.68 -21.57
C ILE A 116 -25.59 -18.13 -20.17
N PRO A 117 -24.54 -18.96 -20.02
CA PRO A 117 -24.03 -19.35 -18.72
C PRO A 117 -23.44 -18.14 -17.99
N ALA A 118 -23.46 -18.18 -16.66
CA ALA A 118 -22.82 -17.14 -15.88
C ALA A 118 -21.28 -17.19 -16.07
N LYS A 119 -20.62 -16.08 -15.75
CA LYS A 119 -19.17 -15.96 -15.63
C LYS A 119 -18.83 -15.35 -14.28
N ASN A 120 -17.63 -15.60 -13.78
CA ASN A 120 -17.14 -14.93 -12.59
C ASN A 120 -16.72 -13.49 -12.92
N HIS A 121 -16.57 -12.64 -11.91
CA HIS A 121 -16.09 -11.28 -12.07
C HIS A 121 -15.09 -10.91 -10.99
N ILE A 122 -14.02 -10.22 -11.38
CA ILE A 122 -12.99 -9.72 -10.48
C ILE A 122 -12.83 -8.21 -10.71
N GLU A 123 -13.05 -7.42 -9.67
CA GLU A 123 -13.00 -5.96 -9.71
C GLU A 123 -11.84 -5.44 -8.87
N ALA A 124 -10.83 -4.84 -9.49
CA ALA A 124 -9.86 -4.01 -8.79
C ALA A 124 -10.40 -2.58 -8.67
N LYS A 125 -10.48 -2.05 -7.44
CA LYS A 125 -11.08 -0.74 -7.17
C LYS A 125 -10.22 0.18 -6.33
N CYS A 126 -10.31 1.48 -6.59
CA CYS A 126 -9.88 2.51 -5.67
C CYS A 126 -10.85 2.69 -4.48
N ARG A 127 -10.47 3.50 -3.48
CA ARG A 127 -11.36 3.87 -2.38
C ARG A 127 -12.51 4.76 -2.86
N SER A 128 -13.64 4.65 -2.16
CA SER A 128 -14.83 5.52 -2.30
C SER A 128 -15.58 5.43 -3.63
N ILE A 129 -15.56 4.28 -4.32
CA ILE A 129 -16.33 4.10 -5.57
C ILE A 129 -17.83 3.81 -5.32
N GLY A 130 -18.20 3.45 -4.08
CA GLY A 130 -19.54 2.95 -3.75
C GLY A 130 -19.73 1.45 -4.02
N TRP A 131 -18.64 0.66 -3.94
CA TRP A 131 -18.65 -0.78 -4.26
C TRP A 131 -19.64 -1.58 -3.43
N THR A 132 -19.71 -1.31 -2.13
CA THR A 132 -20.69 -1.95 -1.24
C THR A 132 -22.11 -1.65 -1.71
N GLN A 133 -22.45 -0.40 -2.04
CA GLN A 133 -23.77 -0.04 -2.54
C GLN A 133 -24.10 -0.77 -3.86
N ILE A 134 -23.16 -0.81 -4.81
CA ILE A 134 -23.34 -1.49 -6.10
C ILE A 134 -23.57 -2.99 -5.89
N THR A 135 -22.71 -3.65 -5.11
CA THR A 135 -22.71 -5.12 -4.99
C THR A 135 -23.78 -5.64 -4.03
N LEU A 136 -23.94 -5.02 -2.86
CA LEU A 136 -24.92 -5.42 -1.85
C LEU A 136 -26.33 -4.95 -2.21
N LEU A 137 -26.49 -3.66 -2.50
CA LEU A 137 -27.82 -3.04 -2.67
C LEU A 137 -28.28 -3.08 -4.14
N GLY A 138 -27.36 -3.02 -5.10
CA GLY A 138 -27.68 -3.20 -6.52
C GLY A 138 -27.82 -4.67 -6.87
N VAL A 139 -26.71 -5.41 -6.88
CA VAL A 139 -26.64 -6.75 -7.47
C VAL A 139 -27.20 -7.85 -6.56
N ALA A 140 -26.82 -7.89 -5.29
CA ALA A 140 -27.29 -8.92 -4.37
C ALA A 140 -28.78 -8.75 -4.07
N MET A 141 -29.27 -7.53 -3.81
CA MET A 141 -30.71 -7.28 -3.63
C MET A 141 -31.52 -7.63 -4.89
N TRP A 142 -31.05 -7.26 -6.09
CA TRP A 142 -31.69 -7.67 -7.33
C TRP A 142 -31.74 -9.19 -7.46
N THR A 143 -30.62 -9.86 -7.17
CA THR A 143 -30.54 -11.34 -7.25
C THR A 143 -31.50 -11.97 -6.26
N PHE A 144 -31.58 -11.43 -5.05
CA PHE A 144 -32.49 -11.87 -4.01
C PHE A 144 -33.96 -11.79 -4.46
N ILE A 145 -34.36 -10.71 -5.13
CA ILE A 145 -35.75 -10.49 -5.58
C ILE A 145 -36.08 -11.31 -6.84
N PHE A 146 -35.22 -11.24 -7.85
CA PHE A 146 -35.53 -11.72 -9.19
C PHE A 146 -35.04 -13.14 -9.47
N ARG A 147 -34.21 -13.69 -8.59
CA ARG A 147 -33.68 -15.07 -8.66
C ARG A 147 -33.88 -15.82 -7.34
N PRO A 148 -35.14 -16.07 -6.96
CA PRO A 148 -35.48 -16.67 -5.68
C PRO A 148 -35.15 -18.16 -5.57
N ASP A 149 -34.69 -18.80 -6.66
CA ASP A 149 -34.53 -20.24 -6.75
C ASP A 149 -33.31 -20.79 -6.00
N ARG A 150 -32.35 -19.93 -5.64
CA ARG A 150 -31.13 -20.28 -4.91
C ARG A 150 -30.69 -19.13 -4.01
N ALA A 151 -29.97 -19.46 -2.94
CA ALA A 151 -29.49 -18.48 -1.98
C ALA A 151 -28.30 -17.64 -2.50
N ILE A 152 -27.93 -16.62 -1.74
CA ILE A 152 -26.74 -15.78 -1.96
C ILE A 152 -25.75 -16.02 -0.81
N GLY A 153 -24.46 -16.17 -1.12
CA GLY A 153 -23.39 -16.29 -0.14
C GLY A 153 -22.50 -15.05 -0.09
N MET A 154 -22.37 -14.43 1.06
CA MET A 154 -21.44 -13.33 1.30
C MET A 154 -20.31 -13.81 2.22
N GLY A 155 -19.09 -13.85 1.69
CA GLY A 155 -17.89 -14.27 2.41
C GLY A 155 -17.05 -13.08 2.84
N TYR A 156 -16.72 -13.02 4.13
CA TYR A 156 -15.95 -11.95 4.77
C TYR A 156 -14.63 -12.48 5.32
N SER A 157 -13.54 -11.72 5.22
CA SER A 157 -12.25 -12.09 5.83
C SER A 157 -12.22 -11.91 7.35
N ASP A 158 -13.06 -11.02 7.88
CA ASP A 158 -13.15 -10.61 9.27
C ASP A 158 -14.57 -10.11 9.60
N ASP A 159 -14.80 -9.68 10.84
CA ASP A 159 -16.08 -9.21 11.35
C ASP A 159 -16.28 -7.69 11.27
N GLU A 160 -15.33 -6.94 10.69
CA GLU A 160 -15.31 -5.47 10.75
C GLU A 160 -16.52 -4.83 10.06
N VAL A 161 -16.93 -5.39 8.92
CA VAL A 161 -17.97 -4.80 8.04
C VAL A 161 -19.27 -5.59 7.96
N ILE A 162 -19.28 -6.85 8.39
CA ILE A 162 -20.44 -7.76 8.25
C ILE A 162 -21.69 -7.23 8.97
N GLY A 163 -21.53 -6.64 10.15
CA GLY A 163 -22.65 -6.09 10.93
C GLY A 163 -23.35 -4.94 10.22
N ILE A 164 -22.57 -4.02 9.66
CA ILE A 164 -23.07 -2.83 8.95
C ILE A 164 -23.74 -3.24 7.63
N GLU A 165 -23.08 -4.08 6.83
CA GLU A 165 -23.64 -4.52 5.55
C GLU A 165 -24.93 -5.33 5.75
N ARG A 166 -25.00 -6.18 6.78
CA ARG A 166 -26.24 -6.91 7.10
C ARG A 166 -27.39 -5.95 7.44
N LEU A 167 -27.13 -4.92 8.26
CA LEU A 167 -28.13 -3.91 8.60
C LEU A 167 -28.59 -3.13 7.35
N TRP A 168 -27.66 -2.72 6.49
CA TRP A 168 -28.00 -2.01 5.26
C TRP A 168 -28.85 -2.85 4.31
N PHE A 169 -28.58 -4.15 4.19
CA PHE A 169 -29.41 -5.05 3.39
C PHE A 169 -30.83 -5.13 3.95
N GLN A 170 -30.98 -5.27 5.27
CA GLN A 170 -32.27 -5.37 5.95
C GLN A 170 -33.10 -4.09 5.81
N GLU A 171 -32.49 -2.93 6.06
CA GLU A 171 -33.14 -1.64 5.91
C GLU A 171 -33.58 -1.40 4.47
N SER A 172 -32.70 -1.73 3.52
CA SER A 172 -33.01 -1.59 2.10
C SER A 172 -34.17 -2.50 1.68
N TRP A 173 -34.18 -3.76 2.13
CA TRP A 173 -35.31 -4.67 1.90
C TRP A 173 -36.61 -4.12 2.48
N ALA A 174 -36.59 -3.62 3.72
CA ALA A 174 -37.77 -3.08 4.37
C ALA A 174 -38.35 -1.85 3.65
N LYS A 175 -37.49 -1.01 3.05
CA LYS A 175 -37.86 0.18 2.28
C LYS A 175 -38.42 -0.13 0.89
N LEU A 176 -38.23 -1.34 0.37
CA LEU A 176 -38.78 -1.71 -0.93
C LEU A 176 -40.32 -1.73 -0.92
N HIS A 177 -40.89 -1.28 -2.03
CA HIS A 177 -42.33 -1.36 -2.27
C HIS A 177 -42.83 -2.81 -2.10
N PRO A 178 -44.02 -3.05 -1.50
CA PRO A 178 -44.57 -4.39 -1.29
C PRO A 178 -44.63 -5.28 -2.54
N MET A 179 -44.67 -4.69 -3.73
CA MET A 179 -44.62 -5.43 -5.00
C MET A 179 -43.36 -6.29 -5.14
N PHE A 180 -42.20 -5.81 -4.70
CA PHE A 180 -40.96 -6.62 -4.71
C PHE A 180 -40.89 -7.64 -3.57
N ARG A 181 -41.78 -7.51 -2.59
CA ARG A 181 -41.87 -8.37 -1.41
C ARG A 181 -43.11 -9.26 -1.46
N THR A 182 -43.69 -9.51 -2.63
CA THR A 182 -44.89 -10.35 -2.77
C THR A 182 -44.61 -11.55 -3.65
N TRP A 183 -44.95 -12.75 -3.17
CA TRP A 183 -44.86 -13.98 -3.94
C TRP A 183 -46.16 -14.78 -3.83
N LYS A 184 -46.71 -15.23 -4.96
CA LYS A 184 -47.99 -15.95 -5.03
C LYS A 184 -49.14 -15.23 -4.28
N GLY A 185 -49.15 -13.89 -4.32
CA GLY A 185 -50.15 -13.05 -3.65
C GLY A 185 -50.00 -12.97 -2.12
N GLN A 186 -48.89 -13.46 -1.56
CA GLN A 186 -48.57 -13.34 -0.14
C GLN A 186 -47.41 -12.36 0.04
N LEU A 187 -47.55 -11.45 1.00
CA LEU A 187 -46.45 -10.60 1.42
C LEU A 187 -45.39 -11.46 2.12
N LEU A 188 -44.13 -11.22 1.77
CA LEU A 188 -42.97 -11.88 2.33
C LEU A 188 -42.50 -11.10 3.55
N GLU A 189 -42.29 -11.84 4.63
CA GLU A 189 -41.81 -11.33 5.92
C GLU A 189 -40.45 -11.97 6.23
N PRO A 190 -39.58 -11.30 7.01
CA PRO A 190 -38.40 -11.94 7.58
C PRO A 190 -38.81 -13.12 8.46
N LEU A 191 -38.42 -14.33 8.07
CA LEU A 191 -38.65 -15.55 8.84
C LEU A 191 -37.48 -15.85 9.78
N TYR A 192 -36.27 -15.64 9.27
CA TYR A 192 -35.03 -15.78 10.02
C TYR A 192 -34.16 -14.55 9.79
N ASN A 193 -33.76 -13.92 10.88
CA ASN A 193 -32.82 -12.81 10.88
C ASN A 193 -31.85 -13.02 12.04
N ASN A 194 -30.69 -13.60 11.74
CA ASN A 194 -29.66 -13.86 12.73
C ASN A 194 -28.30 -13.37 12.21
N LYS A 195 -27.23 -13.64 12.98
CA LYS A 195 -25.90 -13.15 12.65
C LYS A 195 -25.36 -13.66 11.31
N ASP A 196 -25.84 -14.82 10.86
CA ASP A 196 -25.32 -15.57 9.72
C ASP A 196 -26.24 -15.55 8.50
N THR A 197 -27.52 -15.22 8.67
CA THR A 197 -28.54 -15.47 7.64
C THR A 197 -29.72 -14.51 7.76
N PHE A 198 -30.20 -14.06 6.60
CA PHE A 198 -31.46 -13.36 6.43
C PHE A 198 -32.33 -14.10 5.41
N THR A 199 -33.45 -14.66 5.88
CA THR A 199 -34.39 -15.45 5.08
C THR A 199 -35.78 -14.81 5.14
N VAL A 200 -36.42 -14.69 3.99
CA VAL A 200 -37.80 -14.21 3.87
C VAL A 200 -38.72 -15.28 3.32
N GLY A 201 -39.99 -15.20 3.68
CA GLY A 201 -41.03 -16.15 3.28
C GLY A 201 -42.37 -15.76 3.89
N TYR A 202 -43.29 -16.71 3.99
CA TYR A 202 -44.58 -16.46 4.63
C TYR A 202 -45.08 -17.68 5.39
N LYS A 203 -45.90 -17.45 6.41
CA LYS A 203 -46.64 -18.50 7.13
C LYS A 203 -47.97 -18.74 6.42
N ASP A 204 -48.35 -20.00 6.25
CA ASP A 204 -49.62 -20.33 5.58
C ASP A 204 -50.81 -19.81 6.40
N LYS A 205 -51.70 -19.04 5.75
CA LYS A 205 -52.85 -18.42 6.41
C LYS A 205 -53.80 -19.44 7.07
N LYS A 206 -53.87 -20.66 6.54
CA LYS A 206 -54.73 -21.72 7.08
C LYS A 206 -54.04 -22.51 8.19
N ASN A 207 -52.72 -22.59 8.17
CA ASN A 207 -51.95 -23.25 9.21
C ASN A 207 -50.62 -22.50 9.42
N PRO A 208 -50.55 -21.60 10.42
CA PRO A 208 -49.35 -20.81 10.68
C PRO A 208 -48.09 -21.61 11.04
N LYS A 209 -48.21 -22.91 11.34
CA LYS A 209 -47.06 -23.82 11.54
C LYS A 209 -46.37 -24.18 10.22
N ILE A 210 -47.05 -24.03 9.08
CA ILE A 210 -46.45 -24.25 7.77
C ILE A 210 -45.73 -22.97 7.35
N ILE A 211 -44.41 -23.04 7.36
CA ILE A 211 -43.51 -21.96 6.93
C ILE A 211 -43.09 -22.25 5.49
N LYS A 212 -43.25 -21.26 4.61
CA LYS A 212 -42.79 -21.32 3.21
C LYS A 212 -41.69 -20.31 3.01
N GLU A 213 -40.45 -20.77 3.05
CA GLU A 213 -39.28 -19.98 2.71
C GLU A 213 -39.28 -19.62 1.22
N HIS A 214 -38.74 -18.44 0.89
CA HIS A 214 -38.61 -17.97 -0.48
C HIS A 214 -37.16 -17.66 -0.82
N ASN A 215 -36.57 -16.66 -0.17
CA ASN A 215 -35.22 -16.17 -0.50
C ASN A 215 -34.35 -16.13 0.75
N ASN A 216 -33.06 -16.37 0.56
CA ASN A 216 -32.08 -16.41 1.63
C ASN A 216 -30.75 -15.77 1.17
N VAL A 217 -30.19 -14.92 2.02
CA VAL A 217 -28.80 -14.47 1.95
C VAL A 217 -28.05 -14.88 3.22
N GLN A 218 -26.86 -15.45 3.05
CA GLN A 218 -25.97 -15.89 4.11
C GLN A 218 -24.76 -14.97 4.22
N PHE A 219 -24.41 -14.58 5.44
CA PHE A 219 -23.26 -13.76 5.78
C PHE A 219 -22.29 -14.61 6.61
N LYS A 220 -21.11 -14.92 6.08
CA LYS A 220 -20.17 -15.88 6.71
C LYS A 220 -18.76 -15.31 6.79
N ILE A 221 -18.17 -15.37 7.98
CA ILE A 221 -16.76 -15.09 8.19
C ILE A 221 -15.96 -16.32 7.81
N ILE A 222 -14.95 -16.12 6.97
CA ILE A 222 -14.06 -17.14 6.43
C ILE A 222 -12.75 -17.05 7.20
N ALA A 223 -12.79 -17.39 8.49
CA ALA A 223 -11.59 -17.48 9.32
C ALA A 223 -10.75 -18.69 8.89
N ASP A 224 -11.05 -19.88 9.41
CA ASP A 224 -10.26 -21.09 9.16
C ASP A 224 -10.94 -22.10 8.23
N LYS A 225 -12.22 -21.88 7.88
CA LYS A 225 -13.03 -22.80 7.05
C LYS A 225 -13.40 -22.12 5.74
N ALA A 226 -12.71 -22.45 4.66
CA ALA A 226 -12.97 -21.87 3.35
C ALA A 226 -14.32 -22.33 2.73
N GLY A 227 -14.66 -23.61 2.81
CA GLY A 227 -15.89 -24.17 2.23
C GLY A 227 -17.17 -23.98 3.06
N VAL A 228 -17.48 -22.76 3.51
CA VAL A 228 -18.68 -22.48 4.32
C VAL A 228 -20.00 -22.70 3.58
N PHE A 229 -20.00 -22.66 2.25
CA PHE A 229 -21.18 -22.84 1.41
C PHE A 229 -21.25 -24.20 0.72
N LYS A 230 -20.26 -25.09 0.96
CA LYS A 230 -20.21 -26.43 0.35
C LYS A 230 -21.54 -27.19 0.51
N GLY A 231 -21.93 -27.89 -0.55
CA GLY A 231 -23.16 -28.68 -0.60
C GLY A 231 -24.43 -27.88 -0.90
N GLN A 232 -24.32 -26.56 -1.06
CA GLN A 232 -25.44 -25.70 -1.43
C GLN A 232 -25.38 -25.31 -2.91
N ARG A 233 -26.53 -24.94 -3.47
CA ARG A 233 -26.60 -24.28 -4.78
C ARG A 233 -26.91 -22.81 -4.56
N LEU A 234 -26.06 -21.92 -5.07
CA LEU A 234 -26.15 -20.47 -4.89
C LEU A 234 -26.28 -19.76 -6.24
N ASN A 235 -26.93 -18.60 -6.26
CA ASN A 235 -27.01 -17.74 -7.46
C ASN A 235 -25.84 -16.75 -7.53
N LEU A 236 -25.29 -16.38 -6.39
CA LEU A 236 -24.23 -15.40 -6.26
C LEU A 236 -23.38 -15.72 -5.03
N ILE A 237 -22.06 -15.72 -5.18
CA ILE A 237 -21.12 -15.67 -4.07
C ILE A 237 -20.32 -14.38 -4.21
N ILE A 238 -20.16 -13.62 -3.12
CA ILE A 238 -19.34 -12.42 -3.08
C ILE A 238 -18.22 -12.60 -2.07
N ALA A 239 -16.97 -12.46 -2.50
CA ALA A 239 -15.83 -12.29 -1.60
C ALA A 239 -15.66 -10.80 -1.30
N ILE A 240 -16.01 -10.40 -0.08
CA ILE A 240 -15.99 -9.02 0.37
C ILE A 240 -14.57 -8.60 0.73
N GLU A 241 -14.19 -7.41 0.28
CA GLU A 241 -12.87 -6.80 0.46
C GLU A 241 -11.72 -7.78 0.18
N ALA A 242 -11.65 -8.28 -1.06
CA ALA A 242 -10.67 -9.28 -1.51
C ALA A 242 -9.21 -8.98 -1.11
N GLY A 243 -8.83 -7.70 -0.99
CA GLY A 243 -7.50 -7.31 -0.53
C GLY A 243 -7.23 -7.51 0.97
N LYS A 244 -8.23 -7.78 1.82
CA LYS A 244 -8.09 -8.11 3.26
C LYS A 244 -7.80 -9.58 3.55
N TRP A 245 -7.97 -10.44 2.56
CA TRP A 245 -7.79 -11.88 2.72
C TRP A 245 -6.31 -12.23 2.87
N LYS A 246 -5.96 -13.18 3.75
CA LYS A 246 -4.57 -13.46 4.15
C LYS A 246 -4.09 -14.81 3.62
N GLY A 247 -2.85 -14.87 3.13
CA GLY A 247 -2.28 -16.10 2.58
C GLY A 247 -3.19 -16.69 1.51
N ASP A 248 -3.44 -18.00 1.58
CA ASP A 248 -4.25 -18.75 0.61
C ASP A 248 -5.76 -18.71 0.85
N SER A 249 -6.25 -17.94 1.83
CA SER A 249 -7.66 -18.00 2.24
C SER A 249 -8.64 -17.61 1.13
N LEU A 250 -8.32 -16.62 0.29
CA LEU A 250 -9.19 -16.21 -0.83
C LEU A 250 -9.25 -17.28 -1.93
N LYS A 251 -8.11 -17.88 -2.26
CA LYS A 251 -8.02 -18.92 -3.29
C LYS A 251 -8.69 -20.21 -2.82
N ASN A 252 -8.50 -20.57 -1.55
CA ASN A 252 -9.19 -21.68 -0.92
C ASN A 252 -10.70 -21.44 -0.87
N PHE A 253 -11.15 -20.24 -0.50
CA PHE A 253 -12.58 -19.89 -0.52
C PHE A 253 -13.18 -19.97 -1.91
N TYR A 254 -12.48 -19.49 -2.94
CA TYR A 254 -12.92 -19.65 -4.32
C TYR A 254 -13.04 -21.14 -4.70
N ASN A 255 -11.97 -21.91 -4.53
CA ASN A 255 -11.92 -23.32 -4.95
C ASN A 255 -12.95 -24.18 -4.23
N GLU A 256 -13.13 -23.94 -2.92
CA GLU A 256 -14.01 -24.76 -2.09
C GLU A 256 -15.49 -24.47 -2.29
N ASN A 257 -15.87 -23.34 -2.88
CA ASN A 257 -17.27 -22.97 -3.09
C ASN A 257 -17.65 -22.82 -4.57
N LEU A 258 -16.74 -23.11 -5.51
CA LEU A 258 -16.99 -22.99 -6.95
C LEU A 258 -18.16 -23.86 -7.40
N ASP A 259 -18.19 -25.12 -6.95
CA ASP A 259 -19.26 -26.10 -7.26
C ASP A 259 -20.64 -25.68 -6.73
N CYS A 260 -20.72 -24.67 -5.86
CA CYS A 260 -22.01 -24.11 -5.45
C CYS A 260 -22.68 -23.30 -6.57
N LEU A 261 -21.93 -22.93 -7.61
CA LEU A 261 -22.36 -22.07 -8.72
C LEU A 261 -22.45 -22.80 -10.08
N GLU A 262 -21.91 -24.02 -10.15
CA GLU A 262 -21.80 -24.79 -11.38
C GLU A 262 -21.92 -26.31 -11.16
N MET A 263 -22.25 -27.02 -12.22
CA MET A 263 -22.32 -28.48 -12.26
C MET A 263 -21.86 -28.95 -13.64
N GLY A 264 -20.70 -29.60 -13.70
CA GLY A 264 -20.07 -29.96 -14.96
C GLY A 264 -19.84 -28.74 -15.84
N SER A 265 -20.31 -28.78 -17.11
CA SER A 265 -20.18 -27.65 -18.04
C SER A 265 -21.22 -26.54 -17.85
N TYR A 266 -22.16 -26.70 -16.92
CA TYR A 266 -23.26 -25.75 -16.72
C TYR A 266 -23.01 -24.84 -15.52
N LYS A 267 -22.82 -23.54 -15.78
CA LYS A 267 -22.62 -22.51 -14.76
C LYS A 267 -23.82 -21.58 -14.69
N TRP A 268 -24.53 -21.59 -13.57
CA TRP A 268 -25.73 -20.75 -13.36
C TRP A 268 -25.45 -19.53 -12.48
N GLY A 269 -24.50 -19.64 -11.55
CA GLY A 269 -24.20 -18.62 -10.55
C GLY A 269 -22.90 -17.86 -10.85
N MET A 270 -22.79 -16.66 -10.28
CA MET A 270 -21.60 -15.80 -10.43
C MET A 270 -20.79 -15.78 -9.13
N PHE A 271 -19.47 -15.93 -9.24
CA PHE A 271 -18.54 -15.59 -8.18
C PHE A 271 -18.03 -14.17 -8.42
N LEU A 272 -18.25 -13.27 -7.46
CA LEU A 272 -17.83 -11.88 -7.50
C LEU A 272 -16.73 -11.64 -6.47
N ILE A 273 -15.56 -11.24 -6.94
CA ILE A 273 -14.41 -10.90 -6.09
C ILE A 273 -14.10 -9.43 -6.29
N GLY A 274 -14.14 -8.63 -5.22
CA GLY A 274 -13.82 -7.22 -5.33
C GLY A 274 -13.36 -6.64 -4.01
N GLY A 275 -12.45 -5.67 -4.08
CA GLY A 275 -11.84 -5.09 -2.89
C GLY A 275 -10.78 -4.07 -3.24
N THR A 276 -10.47 -3.20 -2.29
CA THR A 276 -9.25 -2.39 -2.40
C THR A 276 -8.03 -3.27 -2.17
N SER A 277 -7.04 -3.18 -3.03
CA SER A 277 -5.75 -3.88 -2.92
C SER A 277 -4.81 -3.14 -1.96
N ASN A 278 -5.21 -2.99 -0.70
CA ASN A 278 -4.35 -2.36 0.32
C ASN A 278 -3.18 -3.29 0.70
N VAL A 279 -2.13 -3.34 -0.12
CA VAL A 279 -0.92 -4.15 0.16
C VAL A 279 -0.11 -3.61 1.35
N ILE A 280 -0.31 -2.34 1.73
CA ILE A 280 0.32 -1.72 2.92
C ILE A 280 0.07 -2.55 4.19
N ILE A 281 -1.08 -3.23 4.27
CA ILE A 281 -1.48 -4.05 5.42
C ILE A 281 -1.45 -5.54 5.09
N ASN A 282 -1.73 -5.92 3.84
CA ASN A 282 -2.08 -7.30 3.52
C ASN A 282 -1.06 -8.02 2.64
N LYS A 283 -0.50 -9.09 3.23
CA LYS A 283 0.40 -10.09 2.63
C LYS A 283 -0.29 -10.99 1.59
N SER A 284 -1.31 -10.50 0.87
CA SER A 284 -2.15 -11.30 -0.04
C SER A 284 -1.64 -11.24 -1.47
N THR A 285 -0.87 -12.24 -1.89
CA THR A 285 -0.46 -12.42 -3.29
C THR A 285 -1.58 -12.95 -4.17
N ASN A 286 -2.58 -13.61 -3.58
CA ASN A 286 -3.62 -14.34 -4.32
C ASN A 286 -4.65 -13.45 -5.00
N TYR A 287 -4.98 -12.28 -4.44
CA TYR A 287 -5.91 -11.38 -5.11
C TYR A 287 -5.32 -10.83 -6.42
N LYS A 288 -4.02 -10.49 -6.41
CA LYS A 288 -3.25 -10.13 -7.61
C LYS A 288 -3.20 -11.27 -8.63
N ASP A 289 -2.87 -12.48 -8.17
CA ASP A 289 -2.86 -13.70 -9.02
C ASP A 289 -4.22 -13.90 -9.70
N ILE A 290 -5.31 -13.92 -8.93
CA ILE A 290 -6.68 -14.07 -9.43
C ILE A 290 -7.01 -12.97 -10.44
N TYR A 291 -6.66 -11.71 -10.17
CA TYR A 291 -6.92 -10.58 -11.06
C TYR A 291 -6.17 -10.66 -12.40
N PHE A 292 -4.86 -10.90 -12.36
CA PHE A 292 -4.05 -10.94 -13.57
C PHE A 292 -4.20 -12.26 -14.35
N ASN A 293 -4.54 -13.36 -13.67
CA ASN A 293 -4.79 -14.68 -14.24
C ASN A 293 -6.30 -15.02 -14.32
N TYR A 294 -7.15 -14.01 -14.49
CA TYR A 294 -8.61 -14.12 -14.42
C TYR A 294 -9.23 -15.18 -15.36
N GLN A 295 -8.58 -15.50 -16.49
CA GLN A 295 -9.06 -16.53 -17.41
C GLN A 295 -9.06 -17.93 -16.78
N ALA A 296 -8.07 -18.24 -15.93
CA ALA A 296 -8.01 -19.50 -15.19
C ALA A 296 -9.19 -19.68 -14.22
N TYR A 297 -9.86 -18.57 -13.86
CA TYR A 297 -11.00 -18.53 -12.95
C TYR A 297 -12.35 -18.41 -13.68
N ASN A 298 -12.40 -18.61 -15.01
CA ASN A 298 -13.58 -18.36 -15.86
C ASN A 298 -14.24 -17.01 -15.54
N ALA A 299 -13.41 -15.98 -15.37
CA ALA A 299 -13.84 -14.66 -14.97
C ALA A 299 -13.74 -13.65 -16.12
N THR A 300 -14.37 -12.51 -15.94
CA THR A 300 -13.93 -11.24 -16.54
C THR A 300 -13.23 -10.42 -15.47
N ARG A 301 -12.37 -9.48 -15.85
CA ARG A 301 -11.83 -8.48 -14.92
C ARG A 301 -12.20 -7.06 -15.35
N HIS A 302 -12.24 -6.16 -14.37
CA HIS A 302 -12.36 -4.73 -14.60
C HIS A 302 -11.54 -3.95 -13.55
N PHE A 303 -11.09 -2.75 -13.91
CA PHE A 303 -10.41 -1.84 -13.01
C PHE A 303 -11.09 -0.48 -13.07
N THR A 304 -11.46 0.04 -11.90
CA THR A 304 -11.98 1.39 -11.75
C THR A 304 -10.85 2.34 -11.35
N SER A 305 -10.41 3.19 -12.30
CA SER A 305 -9.46 4.28 -12.02
C SER A 305 -10.06 5.30 -11.06
N LYS A 306 -9.24 5.88 -10.17
CA LYS A 306 -9.70 6.97 -9.29
C LYS A 306 -10.18 8.19 -10.07
N SER A 307 -9.63 8.44 -11.26
CA SER A 307 -10.07 9.55 -12.12
C SER A 307 -11.53 9.44 -12.58
N MET A 308 -12.13 8.24 -12.54
CA MET A 308 -13.55 7.99 -12.90
C MET A 308 -14.53 8.29 -11.77
N VAL A 309 -14.05 8.44 -10.53
CA VAL A 309 -14.94 8.43 -9.35
C VAL A 309 -14.54 9.47 -8.31
N LEU A 310 -13.62 10.37 -8.67
CA LEU A 310 -13.15 11.39 -7.74
C LEU A 310 -14.27 12.40 -7.49
N SER A 311 -14.67 12.53 -6.22
CA SER A 311 -15.69 13.50 -5.80
C SER A 311 -15.33 14.91 -6.28
N GLY A 312 -16.29 15.62 -6.83
CA GLY A 312 -16.10 16.96 -7.41
C GLY A 312 -15.69 16.98 -8.89
N PHE A 313 -15.39 15.83 -9.50
CA PHE A 313 -14.96 15.72 -10.90
C PHE A 313 -15.92 14.89 -11.75
N TYR A 314 -17.22 15.13 -11.59
CA TYR A 314 -18.25 14.55 -12.44
C TYR A 314 -19.40 15.54 -12.61
N ASP A 315 -20.00 15.56 -13.79
CA ASP A 315 -21.12 16.42 -14.09
C ASP A 315 -22.43 15.69 -13.73
N LEU A 316 -23.17 16.22 -12.76
CA LEU A 316 -24.45 15.65 -12.34
C LEU A 316 -25.50 15.63 -13.45
N LYS A 317 -25.48 16.61 -14.37
CA LYS A 317 -26.47 16.76 -15.44
C LYS A 317 -26.27 15.70 -16.53
N THR A 318 -25.02 15.40 -16.88
CA THR A 318 -24.69 14.41 -17.91
C THR A 318 -24.33 13.04 -17.34
N GLY A 319 -24.00 12.96 -16.06
CA GLY A 319 -23.53 11.75 -15.39
C GLY A 319 -22.12 11.31 -15.80
N ILE A 320 -21.40 12.15 -16.56
CA ILE A 320 -20.09 11.86 -17.13
C ILE A 320 -19.00 12.38 -16.19
N SER A 321 -17.97 11.56 -15.98
CA SER A 321 -16.81 11.89 -15.17
C SER A 321 -15.79 12.75 -15.94
N ASP A 322 -15.31 13.85 -15.34
CA ASP A 322 -14.21 14.65 -15.87
C ASP A 322 -12.87 14.03 -15.47
N GLN A 323 -12.52 12.96 -16.18
CA GLN A 323 -11.31 12.19 -15.90
C GLN A 323 -10.03 13.02 -16.07
N ALA A 324 -10.01 13.98 -17.00
CA ALA A 324 -8.84 14.78 -17.29
C ALA A 324 -8.53 15.73 -16.12
N ALA A 325 -9.54 16.44 -15.62
CA ALA A 325 -9.37 17.30 -14.45
C ALA A 325 -9.09 16.48 -13.18
N ALA A 326 -9.75 15.33 -13.00
CA ALA A 326 -9.50 14.44 -11.87
C ALA A 326 -8.05 13.92 -11.87
N MET A 327 -7.55 13.51 -13.04
CA MET A 327 -6.17 13.06 -13.24
C MET A 327 -5.16 14.13 -12.83
N GLN A 328 -5.35 15.37 -13.31
CA GLN A 328 -4.52 16.51 -12.94
C GLN A 328 -4.49 16.73 -11.42
N HIS A 329 -5.65 16.66 -10.76
CA HIS A 329 -5.76 16.80 -9.31
C HIS A 329 -5.03 15.70 -8.55
N ILE A 330 -5.17 14.44 -8.99
CA ILE A 330 -4.50 13.28 -8.38
C ILE A 330 -2.98 13.41 -8.51
N LEU A 331 -2.47 13.78 -9.69
CA LEU A 331 -1.04 13.96 -9.93
C LEU A 331 -0.46 15.13 -9.11
N ALA A 332 -1.19 16.25 -9.00
CA ALA A 332 -0.79 17.36 -8.14
C ALA A 332 -0.72 16.95 -6.67
N THR A 333 -1.68 16.13 -6.21
CA THR A 333 -1.71 15.60 -4.83
C THR A 333 -0.59 14.58 -4.58
N ARG A 334 -0.23 13.77 -5.58
CA ARG A 334 0.95 12.89 -5.50
C ARG A 334 2.23 13.70 -5.35
N LYS A 335 2.40 14.74 -6.17
CA LYS A 335 3.57 15.63 -6.13
C LYS A 335 3.74 16.31 -4.76
N SER A 336 2.66 16.75 -4.13
CA SER A 336 2.73 17.36 -2.79
C SER A 336 3.10 16.37 -1.68
N ARG A 337 2.98 15.06 -1.93
CA ARG A 337 3.31 13.97 -0.99
C ARG A 337 4.66 13.31 -1.26
N GLU A 338 5.39 13.67 -2.32
CA GLU A 338 6.70 13.06 -2.67
C GLU A 338 7.73 13.14 -1.54
N GLY A 339 7.63 14.13 -0.65
CA GLY A 339 8.49 14.26 0.53
C GLY A 339 8.22 13.26 1.67
N ASP A 340 7.11 12.52 1.61
CA ASP A 340 6.71 11.49 2.58
C ASP A 340 6.39 10.19 1.83
N PRO A 341 7.38 9.27 1.69
CA PRO A 341 7.20 8.02 0.96
C PRO A 341 6.03 7.18 1.46
N GLN A 342 5.75 7.19 2.77
CA GLN A 342 4.65 6.40 3.34
C GLN A 342 3.30 6.99 2.92
N SER A 343 3.13 8.31 3.05
CA SER A 343 1.92 9.01 2.62
C SER A 343 1.71 8.96 1.11
N TYR A 344 2.80 9.05 0.33
CA TYR A 344 2.77 8.90 -1.13
C TYR A 344 2.28 7.51 -1.53
N GLN A 345 2.89 6.45 -0.99
CA GLN A 345 2.51 5.07 -1.31
C GLN A 345 1.08 4.75 -0.87
N GLN A 346 0.67 5.23 0.31
CA GLN A 346 -0.71 5.09 0.76
C GLN A 346 -1.68 5.80 -0.19
N TYR A 347 -1.38 7.02 -0.59
CA TYR A 347 -2.22 7.75 -1.53
C TYR A 347 -2.31 7.05 -2.88
N LEU A 348 -1.19 6.53 -3.41
CA LEU A 348 -1.13 5.82 -4.69
C LEU A 348 -2.03 4.59 -4.69
N ILE A 349 -1.98 3.77 -3.63
CA ILE A 349 -2.77 2.53 -3.53
C ILE A 349 -4.25 2.81 -3.28
N GLU A 350 -4.58 3.87 -2.53
CA GLU A 350 -5.98 4.27 -2.30
C GLU A 350 -6.60 4.98 -3.51
N ASN A 351 -5.75 5.63 -4.33
CA ASN A 351 -6.11 6.45 -5.49
C ASN A 351 -5.32 6.05 -6.76
N PRO A 352 -5.41 4.77 -7.19
CA PRO A 352 -4.72 4.26 -8.36
C PRO A 352 -5.32 4.83 -9.65
N LEU A 353 -4.47 5.07 -10.63
CA LEU A 353 -4.79 5.49 -11.99
C LEU A 353 -4.68 4.33 -12.98
N THR A 354 -3.95 3.27 -12.61
CA THR A 354 -3.82 2.03 -13.38
C THR A 354 -4.07 0.80 -12.51
N ASP A 355 -4.38 -0.33 -13.14
CA ASP A 355 -4.54 -1.60 -12.45
C ASP A 355 -3.22 -2.11 -11.86
N GLN A 356 -2.05 -1.75 -12.43
CA GLN A 356 -0.76 -2.07 -11.81
C GLN A 356 -0.61 -1.36 -10.46
N GLU A 357 -1.00 -0.08 -10.37
CA GLU A 357 -0.90 0.71 -9.14
C GLU A 357 -1.75 0.15 -7.99
N CYS A 358 -2.89 -0.48 -8.31
CA CYS A 358 -3.67 -1.24 -7.32
C CYS A 358 -2.81 -2.32 -6.65
N PHE A 359 -2.06 -3.09 -7.43
CA PHE A 359 -1.36 -4.29 -6.96
C PHE A 359 0.15 -4.09 -6.86
N THR A 360 0.61 -2.84 -6.81
CA THR A 360 1.99 -2.50 -6.46
C THR A 360 2.23 -3.10 -5.08
N PRO A 361 3.09 -4.12 -4.97
CA PRO A 361 3.40 -4.69 -3.67
C PRO A 361 3.91 -3.57 -2.78
N ASN A 362 3.59 -3.62 -1.49
CA ASN A 362 4.47 -3.00 -0.51
C ASN A 362 5.75 -3.84 -0.43
N GLU A 363 6.46 -3.99 -1.56
CA GLU A 363 7.90 -4.00 -1.51
C GLU A 363 8.23 -2.57 -1.10
N SER A 364 8.10 -2.30 0.20
CA SER A 364 8.87 -1.21 0.78
C SER A 364 10.31 -1.67 0.62
N PHE A 365 10.88 -1.47 -0.57
CA PHE A 365 12.21 -0.97 -0.59
C PHE A 365 12.15 0.21 0.38
N ALA A 366 12.78 0.04 1.53
CA ALA A 366 12.84 1.12 2.48
C ALA A 366 13.45 2.38 1.86
N TYR A 367 14.16 2.20 0.74
CA TYR A 367 14.92 3.19 0.03
C TYR A 367 14.55 3.24 -1.46
N ASP A 368 14.75 4.40 -2.06
CA ASP A 368 14.50 4.67 -3.48
C ASP A 368 15.45 3.83 -4.36
N ALA A 369 14.91 2.78 -4.98
CA ALA A 369 15.67 1.88 -5.85
C ALA A 369 16.30 2.60 -7.05
N ALA A 370 15.69 3.68 -7.56
CA ALA A 370 16.25 4.44 -8.67
C ALA A 370 17.54 5.17 -8.23
N ARG A 371 17.57 5.74 -7.03
CA ARG A 371 18.77 6.36 -6.45
C ARG A 371 19.89 5.35 -6.22
N ILE A 372 19.56 4.15 -5.74
CA ILE A 372 20.55 3.08 -5.56
C ILE A 372 21.14 2.68 -6.92
N ASN A 373 20.30 2.48 -7.92
CA ASN A 373 20.75 2.10 -9.27
C ASN A 373 21.61 3.19 -9.92
N GLN A 374 21.29 4.47 -9.72
CA GLN A 374 22.12 5.59 -10.15
C GLN A 374 23.51 5.55 -9.50
N GLN A 375 23.58 5.30 -8.20
CA GLN A 375 24.86 5.17 -7.49
C GLN A 375 25.65 3.96 -8.00
N VAL A 376 25.02 2.80 -8.18
CA VAL A 376 25.69 1.60 -8.72
C VAL A 376 26.27 1.88 -10.11
N ALA A 377 25.51 2.55 -10.98
CA ALA A 377 25.99 2.93 -12.31
C ALA A 377 27.18 3.90 -12.23
N PHE A 378 27.11 4.90 -11.34
CA PHE A 378 28.20 5.85 -11.10
C PHE A 378 29.49 5.15 -10.63
N LEU A 379 29.39 4.23 -9.66
CA LEU A 379 30.56 3.52 -9.13
C LEU A 379 31.26 2.70 -10.21
N LYS A 380 30.49 1.94 -11.00
CA LYS A 380 31.02 1.11 -12.10
C LYS A 380 31.64 1.96 -13.21
N ALA A 381 31.00 3.07 -13.58
CA ALA A 381 31.50 3.96 -14.62
C ALA A 381 32.81 4.65 -14.25
N ASN A 382 33.06 4.88 -12.96
CA ASN A 382 34.25 5.58 -12.45
C ASN A 382 35.26 4.62 -11.77
N GLY A 383 35.01 3.31 -11.77
CA GLY A 383 35.89 2.30 -11.18
C GLY A 383 36.00 2.34 -9.66
N PHE A 384 35.07 2.98 -8.94
CA PHE A 384 35.13 3.07 -7.47
C PHE A 384 34.88 1.72 -6.77
N ASP A 385 34.22 0.77 -7.44
CA ASP A 385 34.08 -0.61 -6.99
C ASP A 385 35.46 -1.31 -6.87
N THR A 386 36.42 -0.89 -7.68
CA THR A 386 37.81 -1.38 -7.60
C THR A 386 38.61 -0.83 -6.43
N LEU A 387 38.02 -0.03 -5.53
CA LEU A 387 38.67 0.39 -4.28
C LEU A 387 38.53 -0.65 -3.16
N TRP A 388 37.66 -1.64 -3.34
CA TRP A 388 37.43 -2.68 -2.36
C TRP A 388 38.32 -3.89 -2.64
N ARG A 389 39.11 -4.29 -1.66
CA ARG A 389 40.02 -5.45 -1.73
C ARG A 389 39.55 -6.55 -0.80
N ARG A 390 39.52 -7.77 -1.33
CA ARG A 390 39.24 -8.97 -0.55
C ARG A 390 40.51 -9.46 0.11
N GLY A 391 40.41 -9.85 1.38
CA GLY A 391 41.57 -10.35 2.11
C GLY A 391 41.27 -10.87 3.50
N ARG A 392 42.31 -11.05 4.29
CA ARG A 392 42.25 -11.52 5.67
C ARG A 392 42.98 -10.57 6.61
N LEU A 393 42.50 -10.49 7.86
CA LEU A 393 43.18 -9.82 8.94
C LEU A 393 43.95 -10.84 9.76
N ASP A 394 45.23 -10.61 9.98
CA ASP A 394 46.07 -11.49 10.79
C ASP A 394 46.97 -10.71 11.73
N TYR A 395 47.25 -11.30 12.89
CA TYR A 395 48.25 -10.75 13.80
C TYR A 395 49.62 -10.79 13.13
N GLU A 396 50.31 -9.67 13.16
CA GLU A 396 51.73 -9.64 12.86
C GLU A 396 52.47 -10.53 13.88
N LYS A 397 53.35 -11.37 13.36
CA LYS A 397 54.19 -12.26 14.16
C LYS A 397 55.59 -11.67 14.23
N ASP A 398 56.19 -11.73 15.41
CA ASP A 398 57.60 -11.44 15.58
C ASP A 398 58.42 -12.57 14.94
N TYR A 399 59.29 -12.20 14.00
CA TYR A 399 60.13 -13.12 13.23
C TYR A 399 61.09 -13.95 14.11
N THR A 400 61.37 -13.50 15.34
CA THR A 400 62.36 -14.14 16.23
C THR A 400 61.78 -15.25 17.11
N ASN A 401 60.48 -15.22 17.40
CA ASN A 401 59.85 -16.14 18.36
C ASN A 401 58.44 -16.62 17.94
N ASN A 402 57.97 -16.22 16.75
CA ASN A 402 56.65 -16.54 16.21
C ASN A 402 55.47 -16.11 17.12
N ARG A 403 55.70 -15.22 18.10
CA ARG A 403 54.67 -14.67 18.99
C ARG A 403 53.94 -13.52 18.31
N ARG A 404 52.66 -13.37 18.63
CA ARG A 404 51.81 -12.27 18.13
C ARG A 404 52.31 -10.94 18.71
N THR A 405 52.59 -9.95 17.86
CA THR A 405 53.01 -8.60 18.30
C THR A 405 51.83 -7.75 18.81
N GLY A 406 50.60 -8.27 18.70
CA GLY A 406 49.37 -7.55 19.01
C GLY A 406 48.92 -6.58 17.91
N ARG A 407 49.78 -6.28 16.92
CA ARG A 407 49.42 -5.52 15.71
C ARG A 407 48.73 -6.42 14.70
N ILE A 408 47.79 -5.87 13.95
CA ILE A 408 47.02 -6.59 12.95
C ILE A 408 47.32 -5.99 11.58
N LYS A 409 47.53 -6.84 10.58
CA LYS A 409 47.74 -6.46 9.19
C LYS A 409 46.67 -7.06 8.31
N PHE A 410 46.34 -6.31 7.26
CA PHE A 410 45.52 -6.80 6.16
C PHE A 410 46.42 -7.42 5.09
N TYR A 411 46.08 -8.62 4.66
CA TYR A 411 46.71 -9.31 3.55
C TYR A 411 45.65 -9.54 2.47
N GLU A 412 45.91 -9.07 1.25
CA GLU A 412 45.05 -9.38 0.11
C GLU A 412 45.00 -10.90 -0.11
N ASP A 413 43.80 -11.44 -0.19
CA ASP A 413 43.52 -12.86 -0.31
C ASP A 413 42.17 -13.03 -1.01
N PRO A 414 42.12 -13.57 -2.23
CA PRO A 414 40.86 -13.79 -2.96
C PRO A 414 39.84 -14.66 -2.21
N ASN A 415 40.29 -15.52 -1.29
CA ASN A 415 39.42 -16.36 -0.47
C ASN A 415 39.10 -15.75 0.90
N GLY A 416 39.69 -14.59 1.17
CA GLY A 416 39.51 -13.81 2.38
C GLY A 416 38.06 -13.41 2.64
N LYS A 417 37.72 -13.30 3.92
CA LYS A 417 36.36 -12.99 4.40
C LYS A 417 36.13 -11.50 4.62
N TRP A 418 37.21 -10.72 4.63
CA TRP A 418 37.15 -9.27 4.72
C TRP A 418 37.12 -8.64 3.33
N LEU A 419 36.30 -7.61 3.21
CA LEU A 419 36.30 -6.66 2.10
C LEU A 419 36.65 -5.29 2.68
N ILE A 420 37.80 -4.73 2.30
CA ILE A 420 38.32 -3.46 2.84
C ILE A 420 38.40 -2.41 1.73
N ASN A 421 37.90 -1.21 2.02
CA ASN A 421 38.08 -0.05 1.16
C ASN A 421 39.46 0.58 1.38
N LEU A 422 40.25 0.68 0.31
CA LEU A 422 41.62 1.23 0.35
C LEU A 422 41.68 2.72 0.72
N GLU A 423 40.62 3.50 0.45
CA GLU A 423 40.54 4.90 0.92
C GLU A 423 40.11 5.01 2.39
N GLY A 424 39.61 3.89 2.92
CA GLY A 424 39.09 3.74 4.26
C GLY A 424 40.09 3.21 5.28
N LEU A 425 41.36 2.99 4.93
CA LEU A 425 42.35 2.34 5.80
C LEU A 425 42.50 3.01 7.19
N PRO A 426 42.85 2.25 8.25
CA PRO A 426 43.00 2.80 9.60
C PRO A 426 43.97 3.98 9.64
N ASN A 427 43.61 5.03 10.39
CA ASN A 427 44.45 6.20 10.58
C ASN A 427 44.75 6.38 12.07
N ALA A 428 45.99 6.09 12.46
CA ALA A 428 46.42 6.12 13.85
C ALA A 428 46.42 7.53 14.47
N ARG A 429 46.33 8.61 13.69
CA ARG A 429 46.31 9.98 14.21
C ARG A 429 45.03 10.32 14.96
N TYR A 430 43.91 9.69 14.62
CA TYR A 430 42.60 10.05 15.12
C TYR A 430 42.05 9.05 16.15
N LYS A 431 41.40 9.55 17.20
CA LYS A 431 40.53 8.78 18.11
C LYS A 431 39.09 8.84 17.61
N ASN A 432 38.35 7.76 17.85
CA ASN A 432 36.94 7.65 17.50
C ASN A 432 36.65 7.85 16.01
N LEU A 433 37.63 7.65 15.12
CA LEU A 433 37.42 7.82 13.68
C LEU A 433 36.44 6.77 13.12
N HIS A 434 36.49 5.55 13.66
CA HIS A 434 35.69 4.43 13.20
C HIS A 434 34.75 3.91 14.29
N ILE A 435 33.58 3.49 13.84
CA ILE A 435 32.60 2.73 14.61
C ILE A 435 32.31 1.42 13.90
N ALA A 436 31.77 0.45 14.61
CA ALA A 436 31.42 -0.84 14.02
C ALA A 436 30.02 -1.29 14.44
N ALA A 437 29.46 -2.21 13.68
CA ALA A 437 28.30 -2.96 14.08
C ALA A 437 28.39 -4.42 13.63
N VAL A 438 27.78 -5.29 14.43
CA VAL A 438 27.80 -6.75 14.25
C VAL A 438 26.36 -7.27 14.23
N ASP A 439 26.05 -8.08 13.22
CA ASP A 439 24.88 -8.95 13.17
C ASP A 439 25.39 -10.38 13.06
N ASP A 440 25.18 -11.16 14.12
CA ASP A 440 25.59 -12.56 14.17
C ASP A 440 24.40 -13.52 14.05
N THR A 441 24.74 -14.75 13.73
CA THR A 441 23.75 -15.75 13.29
C THR A 441 22.93 -16.36 14.43
N TYR A 442 23.26 -16.06 15.69
CA TYR A 442 22.71 -16.78 16.82
C TYR A 442 21.31 -16.24 17.21
N LYS A 443 20.26 -17.03 16.95
CA LYS A 443 18.86 -16.71 17.31
C LYS A 443 18.23 -17.67 18.32
N GLY A 444 19.02 -18.15 19.29
CA GLY A 444 18.51 -18.69 20.55
C GLY A 444 18.04 -20.15 20.58
N ALA A 445 18.70 -21.11 19.92
CA ALA A 445 18.45 -22.54 20.16
C ALA A 445 19.71 -23.39 19.95
N ASP A 446 19.82 -24.47 20.72
CA ASP A 446 20.83 -25.56 20.72
C ASP A 446 21.86 -25.52 19.58
N GLU A 447 23.14 -25.49 19.97
CA GLU A 447 24.33 -25.60 19.09
C GLU A 447 24.22 -26.71 18.03
N GLU A 448 23.36 -27.72 18.24
CA GLU A 448 23.13 -28.86 17.34
C GLU A 448 22.27 -28.57 16.08
N LYS A 449 21.73 -27.36 15.87
CA LYS A 449 20.76 -27.10 14.77
C LYS A 449 21.15 -26.07 13.72
N LEU A 450 22.35 -25.50 13.73
CA LEU A 450 22.81 -24.58 12.68
C LEU A 450 23.05 -25.35 11.37
N ARG A 451 22.30 -25.00 10.31
CA ARG A 451 22.43 -25.58 8.97
C ARG A 451 23.14 -24.59 8.03
N ALA A 452 23.84 -25.09 7.01
CA ALA A 452 24.51 -24.27 5.98
C ALA A 452 23.59 -23.33 5.17
N ARG A 453 22.29 -23.31 5.44
CA ARG A 453 21.28 -22.42 4.82
C ARG A 453 20.82 -21.28 5.73
N ASP A 454 21.30 -21.21 6.97
CA ASP A 454 20.93 -20.17 7.94
C ASP A 454 21.75 -18.87 7.69
N SER A 455 21.40 -17.75 8.34
CA SER A 455 22.04 -16.41 8.18
C SER A 455 23.57 -16.44 8.15
N ARG A 456 24.24 -15.40 7.64
CA ARG A 456 25.71 -15.24 7.71
C ARG A 456 26.10 -14.32 8.87
N ASN A 457 27.29 -14.50 9.41
CA ASN A 457 27.86 -13.59 10.42
C ASN A 457 28.45 -12.37 9.70
N CYS A 458 28.06 -11.18 10.13
CA CYS A 458 28.42 -9.92 9.47
C CYS A 458 28.96 -8.87 10.44
N MET A 459 30.01 -8.17 10.02
CA MET A 459 30.46 -6.93 10.65
C MET A 459 30.62 -5.84 9.59
N VAL A 460 30.14 -4.64 9.90
CA VAL A 460 30.38 -3.44 9.10
C VAL A 460 31.18 -2.44 9.93
N ILE A 461 32.23 -1.88 9.36
CA ILE A 461 33.02 -0.80 9.96
C ILE A 461 32.80 0.47 9.14
N TYR A 462 32.51 1.56 9.83
CA TYR A 462 32.14 2.83 9.25
C TYR A 462 33.05 3.95 9.76
N ARG A 463 33.52 4.81 8.86
CA ARG A 463 34.25 6.02 9.21
C ARG A 463 33.28 7.16 9.44
N GLN A 464 33.26 7.70 10.66
CA GLN A 464 32.32 8.74 11.06
C GLN A 464 32.52 10.04 10.25
N PRO A 465 31.48 10.87 10.07
CA PRO A 465 31.64 12.23 9.58
C PRO A 465 32.63 13.01 10.45
N THR A 466 33.51 13.78 9.82
CA THR A 466 34.47 14.65 10.53
C THR A 466 34.75 15.92 9.73
N SER A 467 35.12 16.98 10.43
CA SER A 467 35.60 18.25 9.86
C SER A 467 37.05 18.20 9.38
N HIS A 468 37.81 17.16 9.76
CA HIS A 468 39.19 16.99 9.30
C HIS A 468 39.24 16.70 7.79
N ASN A 469 40.34 17.11 7.14
CA ASN A 469 40.54 16.94 5.69
C ASN A 469 40.90 15.49 5.31
N ILE A 470 39.99 14.57 5.58
CA ILE A 470 40.06 13.17 5.21
C ILE A 470 38.72 12.74 4.65
N LYS A 471 38.74 11.78 3.71
CA LYS A 471 37.50 11.17 3.24
C LYS A 471 36.80 10.49 4.41
N SER A 472 35.56 10.91 4.66
CA SER A 472 34.79 10.54 5.85
C SER A 472 33.33 10.28 5.49
N ASP A 473 32.53 9.92 6.48
CA ASP A 473 31.12 9.54 6.31
C ASP A 473 30.89 8.42 5.28
N MET A 474 31.61 7.31 5.44
CA MET A 474 31.54 6.17 4.51
C MET A 474 31.83 4.82 5.19
N PRO A 475 31.26 3.71 4.67
CA PRO A 475 31.70 2.36 5.03
C PRO A 475 33.14 2.12 4.60
N VAL A 476 33.94 1.45 5.44
CA VAL A 476 35.36 1.19 5.18
C VAL A 476 35.74 -0.28 5.21
N ALA A 477 34.96 -1.13 5.87
CA ALA A 477 35.16 -2.58 5.83
C ALA A 477 33.85 -3.35 6.02
N VAL A 478 33.78 -4.52 5.42
CA VAL A 478 32.71 -5.51 5.61
C VAL A 478 33.37 -6.88 5.82
N PHE A 479 32.96 -7.57 6.88
CA PHE A 479 33.23 -8.99 7.07
C PHE A 479 31.93 -9.75 6.83
N LEU A 480 32.00 -10.84 6.06
CA LEU A 480 30.86 -11.73 5.85
C LEU A 480 31.33 -13.18 5.75
N HIS A 481 30.92 -14.01 6.71
CA HIS A 481 31.25 -15.44 6.68
C HIS A 481 30.19 -16.30 7.36
N GLN A 482 30.13 -17.56 6.97
CA GLN A 482 29.22 -18.56 7.52
C GLN A 482 30.05 -19.74 7.97
N THR A 483 30.02 -20.02 9.27
CA THR A 483 30.66 -21.18 9.90
C THR A 483 29.91 -21.47 11.21
N PRO A 484 29.81 -22.74 11.63
CA PRO A 484 29.32 -23.08 12.97
C PRO A 484 30.32 -22.72 14.08
N GLU A 485 31.59 -22.49 13.76
CA GLU A 485 32.65 -22.18 14.73
C GLU A 485 32.63 -20.68 15.12
N MET A 486 31.83 -20.35 16.14
CA MET A 486 31.61 -18.95 16.54
C MET A 486 32.81 -18.27 17.18
N ASP A 487 33.69 -19.00 17.86
CA ASP A 487 34.90 -18.41 18.45
C ASP A 487 35.85 -17.84 17.37
N ASP A 488 35.95 -18.51 16.22
CA ASP A 488 36.69 -18.02 15.06
C ASP A 488 36.07 -16.74 14.49
N ILE A 489 34.73 -16.68 14.44
CA ILE A 489 34.00 -15.48 14.04
C ILE A 489 34.24 -14.33 15.01
N TYR A 490 34.20 -14.57 16.32
CA TYR A 490 34.43 -13.54 17.32
C TYR A 490 35.88 -13.05 17.33
N GLU A 491 36.84 -13.93 17.06
CA GLU A 491 38.23 -13.54 16.85
C GLU A 491 38.36 -12.64 15.62
N GLU A 492 37.69 -12.96 14.51
CA GLU A 492 37.65 -12.09 13.33
C GLU A 492 37.03 -10.71 13.65
N PHE A 493 35.90 -10.66 14.36
CA PHE A 493 35.32 -9.40 14.82
C PHE A 493 36.30 -8.61 15.69
N LEU A 494 36.97 -9.26 16.64
CA LEU A 494 37.97 -8.61 17.48
C LEU A 494 39.15 -8.07 16.67
N LYS A 495 39.60 -8.82 15.65
CA LYS A 495 40.64 -8.36 14.74
C LYS A 495 40.22 -7.11 13.98
N GLY A 496 38.98 -7.06 13.48
CA GLY A 496 38.40 -5.88 12.84
C GLY A 496 38.37 -4.66 13.77
N LEU A 497 37.89 -4.85 15.01
CA LEU A 497 37.85 -3.81 16.03
C LEU A 497 39.24 -3.26 16.37
N LYS A 498 40.24 -4.13 16.48
CA LYS A 498 41.62 -3.75 16.79
C LYS A 498 42.31 -3.07 15.60
N TYR A 499 42.13 -3.60 14.40
CA TYR A 499 42.73 -3.06 13.17
C TYR A 499 42.29 -1.62 12.90
N TYR A 500 40.99 -1.31 13.10
CA TYR A 500 40.42 0.03 12.90
C TYR A 500 40.39 0.92 14.15
N ASP A 501 40.91 0.44 15.28
CA ASP A 501 40.83 1.08 16.59
C ASP A 501 39.41 1.51 16.99
N VAL A 502 38.45 0.61 16.80
CA VAL A 502 37.04 0.83 17.14
C VAL A 502 36.84 0.68 18.65
N ASN A 503 36.31 1.73 19.27
CA ASN A 503 35.91 1.74 20.68
C ASN A 503 34.39 1.82 20.87
N GLN A 504 33.63 1.79 19.77
CA GLN A 504 32.17 1.80 19.77
C GLN A 504 31.68 0.81 18.72
N CYS A 505 31.33 -0.38 19.19
CA CYS A 505 30.75 -1.45 18.40
C CYS A 505 29.32 -1.70 18.86
N LEU A 506 28.33 -1.50 18.00
CA LEU A 506 26.95 -1.87 18.31
C LEU A 506 26.66 -3.29 17.86
N TYR A 507 26.26 -4.14 18.80
CA TYR A 507 25.98 -5.54 18.54
C TYR A 507 24.47 -5.79 18.48
N GLU A 508 24.00 -6.54 17.47
CA GLU A 508 22.63 -7.05 17.45
C GLU A 508 22.45 -8.03 18.61
N TYR A 509 21.84 -7.55 19.69
CA TYR A 509 21.79 -8.32 20.93
C TYR A 509 20.71 -9.40 20.84
N ASN A 510 21.13 -10.54 20.29
CA ASN A 510 20.35 -11.77 20.20
C ASN A 510 20.78 -12.78 21.27
N HIS A 511 22.05 -12.76 21.69
CA HIS A 511 22.60 -13.61 22.76
C HIS A 511 23.95 -13.07 23.33
N ASP A 512 24.43 -13.65 24.43
CA ASP A 512 25.62 -13.20 25.16
C ASP A 512 26.98 -13.69 24.61
N GLY A 513 27.03 -14.45 23.51
CA GLY A 513 28.26 -15.13 23.06
C GLY A 513 29.41 -14.15 22.80
N PHE A 514 29.19 -13.19 21.89
CA PHE A 514 30.21 -12.19 21.59
C PHE A 514 30.60 -11.33 22.81
N VAL A 515 29.63 -11.02 23.68
CA VAL A 515 29.85 -10.25 24.92
C VAL A 515 30.76 -11.00 25.87
N LYS A 516 30.53 -12.31 26.07
CA LYS A 516 31.37 -13.18 26.91
C LYS A 516 32.77 -13.30 26.33
N TYR A 517 32.89 -13.48 25.02
CA TYR A 517 34.18 -13.53 24.32
C TYR A 517 35.00 -12.25 24.54
N LEU A 518 34.42 -11.07 24.31
CA LEU A 518 35.10 -9.79 24.55
C LEU A 518 35.50 -9.59 26.02
N ARG A 519 34.70 -10.08 26.97
CA ARG A 519 35.03 -10.04 28.40
C ARG A 519 36.26 -10.90 28.71
N GLN A 520 36.32 -12.12 28.19
CA GLN A 520 37.47 -13.03 28.37
C GLN A 520 38.74 -12.47 27.71
N ALA A 521 38.59 -11.82 26.55
CA ALA A 521 39.69 -11.17 25.86
C ALA A 521 40.13 -9.82 26.47
N GLY A 522 39.46 -9.33 27.52
CA GLY A 522 39.76 -8.04 28.16
C GLY A 522 39.39 -6.81 27.31
N GLU A 523 38.50 -6.96 26.33
CA GLU A 523 38.19 -5.95 25.31
C GLU A 523 36.71 -5.52 25.32
N LEU A 524 35.99 -5.82 26.41
CA LEU A 524 34.57 -5.46 26.60
C LEU A 524 34.29 -3.95 26.45
N ARG A 525 35.29 -3.11 26.76
CA ARG A 525 35.23 -1.63 26.61
C ARG A 525 34.92 -1.14 25.19
N ARG A 526 35.03 -2.00 24.17
CA ARG A 526 34.78 -1.67 22.76
C ARG A 526 33.30 -1.73 22.39
N LEU A 527 32.48 -2.36 23.22
CA LEU A 527 31.06 -2.55 22.97
C LEU A 527 30.28 -1.29 23.37
N TYR A 528 29.32 -0.88 22.53
CA TYR A 528 28.41 0.20 22.84
C TYR A 528 27.19 -0.33 23.59
N TYR A 529 26.83 0.33 24.69
CA TYR A 529 25.71 -0.07 25.54
C TYR A 529 24.50 0.82 25.30
N VAL A 530 23.33 0.22 25.05
CA VAL A 530 22.06 0.93 24.86
C VAL A 530 21.17 0.68 26.06
N GLY A 531 20.90 1.74 26.85
CA GLY A 531 20.05 1.63 28.04
C GLY A 531 20.54 0.59 29.07
N GLY A 532 21.86 0.42 29.20
CA GLY A 532 22.48 -0.57 30.09
C GLY A 532 22.66 -1.97 29.49
N ASN A 533 22.14 -2.25 28.29
CA ASN A 533 22.30 -3.53 27.60
C ASN A 533 23.54 -3.52 26.68
N PRO A 534 24.25 -4.65 26.53
CA PRO A 534 25.48 -4.76 25.73
C PRO A 534 25.24 -4.79 24.20
N GLY A 535 24.23 -4.06 23.72
CA GLY A 535 23.82 -4.02 22.32
C GLY A 535 22.36 -3.60 22.16
N LEU A 536 21.80 -3.84 20.98
CA LEU A 536 20.43 -3.48 20.62
C LEU A 536 19.66 -4.70 20.10
N SER A 537 18.50 -5.00 20.68
CA SER A 537 17.62 -6.07 20.16
C SER A 537 16.74 -5.54 19.04
N VAL A 538 16.95 -6.03 17.82
CA VAL A 538 16.27 -5.51 16.62
C VAL A 538 14.92 -6.20 16.41
N LYS A 539 13.90 -5.76 17.17
CA LYS A 539 12.52 -6.25 17.06
C LYS A 539 11.50 -5.11 17.09
N GLY A 540 10.36 -5.32 16.43
CA GLY A 540 9.20 -4.41 16.48
C GLY A 540 9.55 -2.95 16.17
N LYS A 541 9.30 -2.05 17.13
CA LYS A 541 9.51 -0.59 17.00
C LYS A 541 10.95 -0.21 16.67
N VAL A 542 11.94 -0.95 17.16
CA VAL A 542 13.36 -0.68 16.90
C VAL A 542 13.67 -0.82 15.40
N LYS A 543 13.12 -1.84 14.74
CA LYS A 543 13.30 -2.01 13.29
C LYS A 543 12.72 -0.84 12.48
N THR A 544 11.59 -0.29 12.93
CA THR A 544 10.98 0.92 12.34
C THR A 544 11.89 2.14 12.49
N GLU A 545 12.47 2.33 13.68
CA GLU A 545 13.41 3.41 13.97
C GLU A 545 14.69 3.32 13.12
N LEU A 546 15.30 2.14 13.05
CA LEU A 546 16.46 1.88 12.17
C LEU A 546 16.15 2.22 10.72
N THR A 547 14.97 1.82 10.24
CA THR A 547 14.53 2.10 8.87
C THR A 547 14.30 3.61 8.64
N TYR A 548 13.80 4.32 9.65
CA TYR A 548 13.67 5.78 9.64
C TYR A 548 15.02 6.47 9.53
N LEU A 549 16.04 6.03 10.30
CA LEU A 549 17.40 6.57 10.21
C LEU A 549 18.03 6.34 8.82
N GLY A 550 17.77 5.18 8.21
CA GLY A 550 18.16 4.95 6.81
C GLY A 550 17.47 5.90 5.82
N ASN A 551 16.19 6.20 6.03
CA ASN A 551 15.48 7.16 5.18
C ASN A 551 16.07 8.56 5.30
N MET A 552 16.41 8.99 6.51
CA MET A 552 17.13 10.24 6.76
C MET A 552 18.48 10.25 6.03
N PHE A 553 19.25 9.17 6.12
CA PHE A 553 20.53 9.01 5.44
C PHE A 553 20.40 9.15 3.91
N PHE A 554 19.37 8.56 3.30
CA PHE A 554 19.07 8.68 1.87
C PHE A 554 18.59 10.06 1.47
N ARG A 555 17.71 10.67 2.28
CA ARG A 555 17.17 12.01 2.06
C ARG A 555 18.27 13.07 2.07
N ASP A 556 19.23 12.92 2.98
CA ASP A 556 20.35 13.83 3.15
C ASP A 556 21.46 13.61 2.10
N GLY A 557 21.27 12.68 1.16
CA GLY A 557 22.20 12.38 0.06
C GLY A 557 23.41 11.53 0.45
N ARG A 558 23.53 11.14 1.72
CA ARG A 558 24.71 10.43 2.26
C ARG A 558 24.93 9.04 1.65
N PHE A 559 23.90 8.44 1.06
CA PHE A 559 24.01 7.18 0.30
C PHE A 559 25.02 7.25 -0.86
N GLN A 560 25.30 8.45 -1.38
CA GLN A 560 26.31 8.67 -2.42
C GLN A 560 27.74 8.41 -1.93
N ASN A 561 27.97 8.40 -0.62
CA ASN A 561 29.27 8.07 -0.03
C ASN A 561 29.52 6.55 0.07
N ILE A 562 28.49 5.73 -0.20
CA ILE A 562 28.64 4.27 -0.24
C ILE A 562 29.27 3.89 -1.57
N THR A 563 30.46 3.29 -1.49
CA THR A 563 31.22 2.79 -2.64
C THR A 563 31.26 1.26 -2.73
N SER A 564 30.69 0.54 -1.75
CA SER A 564 30.55 -0.93 -1.81
C SER A 564 29.26 -1.30 -2.54
N LEU A 565 29.40 -2.13 -3.56
CA LEU A 565 28.26 -2.69 -4.29
C LEU A 565 27.45 -3.65 -3.40
N GLU A 566 28.11 -4.36 -2.49
CA GLU A 566 27.49 -5.30 -1.55
C GLU A 566 26.58 -4.58 -0.55
N ILE A 567 27.00 -3.43 -0.02
CA ILE A 567 26.17 -2.61 0.87
C ILE A 567 25.01 -1.99 0.08
N LEU A 568 25.24 -1.47 -1.12
CA LEU A 568 24.16 -0.92 -1.96
C LEU A 568 23.12 -1.99 -2.33
N HIS A 569 23.57 -3.20 -2.65
CA HIS A 569 22.69 -4.34 -2.87
C HIS A 569 21.90 -4.68 -1.59
N ALA A 570 22.57 -4.75 -0.43
CA ALA A 570 21.90 -5.00 0.86
C ALA A 570 20.81 -3.97 1.17
N LEU A 571 21.07 -2.68 0.89
CA LEU A 571 20.09 -1.61 1.04
C LEU A 571 18.95 -1.73 0.03
N SER A 572 19.23 -2.17 -1.20
CA SER A 572 18.21 -2.36 -2.24
C SER A 572 17.20 -3.45 -1.91
N VAL A 573 17.51 -4.35 -0.99
CA VAL A 573 16.60 -5.43 -0.53
C VAL A 573 16.14 -5.24 0.91
N TRP A 574 16.53 -4.14 1.59
CA TRP A 574 16.11 -3.87 2.97
C TRP A 574 14.60 -3.64 3.05
N GLY A 575 13.95 -4.34 3.98
CA GLY A 575 12.49 -4.35 4.14
C GLY A 575 11.77 -5.48 3.40
N THR A 576 12.47 -6.19 2.50
CA THR A 576 11.93 -7.35 1.78
C THR A 576 12.15 -8.67 2.54
N LYS A 577 11.69 -9.79 1.97
CA LYS A 577 12.00 -11.15 2.48
C LYS A 577 13.46 -11.56 2.22
N GLU A 578 14.17 -10.85 1.36
CA GLU A 578 15.56 -11.10 0.96
C GLU A 578 16.56 -10.24 1.73
N ASN A 579 16.16 -9.71 2.90
CA ASN A 579 17.05 -8.93 3.74
C ASN A 579 18.35 -9.68 4.06
N THR A 580 19.47 -8.96 4.07
CA THR A 580 20.80 -9.53 4.28
C THR A 580 21.40 -9.09 5.63
N ASP A 581 22.31 -9.88 6.17
CA ASP A 581 23.02 -9.57 7.43
C ASP A 581 23.87 -8.29 7.30
N ILE A 582 24.37 -7.98 6.09
CA ILE A 582 25.01 -6.68 5.77
C ILE A 582 24.02 -5.54 5.98
N GLY A 583 22.79 -5.71 5.53
CA GLY A 583 21.72 -4.74 5.72
C GLY A 583 21.50 -4.48 7.21
N SER A 584 21.32 -5.53 8.02
CA SER A 584 21.12 -5.38 9.47
C SER A 584 22.28 -4.66 10.15
N ALA A 585 23.52 -5.12 9.93
CA ALA A 585 24.71 -4.50 10.51
C ALA A 585 24.86 -3.04 10.07
N PHE A 586 24.58 -2.71 8.81
CA PHE A 586 24.63 -1.32 8.35
C PHE A 586 23.56 -0.44 9.04
N HIS A 587 22.36 -0.96 9.30
CA HIS A 587 21.35 -0.17 10.03
C HIS A 587 21.73 0.08 11.49
N LEU A 588 22.41 -0.86 12.14
CA LEU A 588 22.99 -0.65 13.46
C LEU A 588 24.06 0.45 13.45
N ILE A 589 24.84 0.57 12.38
CA ILE A 589 25.75 1.73 12.20
C ILE A 589 24.96 3.03 12.19
N LEU A 590 23.84 3.11 11.47
CA LEU A 590 23.03 4.33 11.41
C LEU A 590 22.48 4.74 12.78
N TYR A 591 22.04 3.75 13.57
CA TYR A 591 21.66 3.98 14.97
C TYR A 591 22.82 4.51 15.79
N LEU A 592 23.98 3.86 15.69
CA LEU A 592 25.15 4.25 16.45
C LEU A 592 25.60 5.68 16.09
N LEU A 593 25.60 6.04 14.80
CA LEU A 593 25.90 7.40 14.33
C LEU A 593 24.95 8.44 14.94
N ASP A 594 23.65 8.17 15.01
CA ASP A 594 22.71 9.10 15.64
C ASP A 594 22.92 9.17 17.16
N ALA A 595 23.15 8.03 17.80
CA ALA A 595 23.40 7.94 19.24
C ALA A 595 24.75 8.55 19.67
N THR A 596 25.70 8.71 18.75
CA THR A 596 27.05 9.26 19.02
C THR A 596 27.33 10.56 18.26
N LYS A 597 26.32 11.20 17.66
CA LYS A 597 26.48 12.40 16.83
C LYS A 597 27.13 13.61 17.53
N GLU A 598 27.09 13.64 18.85
CA GLU A 598 27.72 14.69 19.67
C GLU A 598 29.20 14.39 19.99
N ARG A 599 29.70 13.19 19.68
CA ARG A 599 31.09 12.80 19.92
C ARG A 599 31.96 13.16 18.73
N GLU A 600 32.91 14.05 18.94
CA GLU A 600 33.85 14.45 17.88
C GLU A 600 35.00 13.45 17.68
N VAL A 601 35.42 13.33 16.42
CA VAL A 601 36.70 12.73 16.06
C VAL A 601 37.81 13.69 16.50
N THR A 602 38.80 13.19 17.24
CA THR A 602 39.86 14.03 17.85
C THR A 602 41.25 13.49 17.57
N LEU A 603 42.27 14.33 17.62
CA LEU A 603 43.67 13.91 17.47
C LEU A 603 44.17 13.20 18.73
N LYS A 604 44.95 12.12 18.57
CA LYS A 604 45.41 11.28 19.71
C LYS A 604 46.30 12.03 20.71
N ASN A 605 47.07 13.03 20.26
CA ASN A 605 48.21 13.60 20.99
C ASN A 605 48.19 15.13 21.17
N GLY A 606 47.05 15.81 21.05
CA GLY A 606 47.00 17.28 21.20
C GLY A 606 47.77 18.05 20.13
N GLU A 607 48.10 17.39 19.01
CA GLU A 607 48.61 18.05 17.81
C GLU A 607 47.58 19.09 17.34
N THR A 608 48.02 20.32 17.06
CA THR A 608 47.18 21.32 16.42
C THR A 608 47.06 20.98 14.94
N ASP A 609 45.83 21.03 14.40
CA ASP A 609 45.55 20.93 12.97
C ASP A 609 46.21 22.15 12.31
N MET A 610 47.48 22.01 11.90
CA MET A 610 48.23 23.05 11.22
C MET A 610 47.58 23.26 9.86
N ALA A 611 46.71 24.27 9.83
CA ALA A 611 46.04 24.90 8.69
C ALA A 611 46.44 24.38 7.30
N ASP A 612 45.47 23.79 6.61
CA ASP A 612 45.32 24.05 5.18
C ASP A 612 43.98 24.76 4.98
N LYS A 613 44.05 26.08 4.78
CA LYS A 613 42.92 26.88 4.30
C LYS A 613 42.72 26.50 2.82
N GLY A 614 42.08 25.37 2.57
CA GLY A 614 41.95 24.79 1.23
C GLY A 614 40.61 24.08 1.01
N MET A 615 39.58 24.89 0.76
CA MET A 615 38.23 24.58 0.27
C MET A 615 37.30 23.72 1.16
N PRO A 616 36.01 24.13 1.31
CA PRO A 616 34.99 23.27 1.89
C PRO A 616 34.87 22.01 1.01
N SER A 617 34.69 20.85 1.66
CA SER A 617 34.36 19.58 1.01
C SER A 617 33.37 19.87 -0.13
N GLN A 618 33.80 19.70 -1.38
CA GLN A 618 32.90 19.86 -2.52
C GLN A 618 31.79 18.82 -2.35
N ARG A 619 30.62 19.27 -1.91
CA ARG A 619 29.36 18.61 -2.26
C ARG A 619 29.31 18.65 -3.77
N VAL A 620 29.53 17.50 -4.41
CA VAL A 620 29.18 17.33 -5.81
C VAL A 620 27.66 17.35 -5.88
N VAL A 621 27.08 18.56 -5.98
CA VAL A 621 25.67 18.74 -6.33
C VAL A 621 25.59 18.58 -7.85
N LEU A 622 25.13 17.42 -8.32
CA LEU A 622 24.82 17.23 -9.74
C LEU A 622 23.31 17.37 -9.96
N GLY A 623 22.93 18.40 -10.72
CA GLY A 623 21.53 18.65 -11.07
C GLY A 623 21.24 19.93 -11.88
N VAL A 624 22.22 20.77 -12.21
CA VAL A 624 22.02 21.88 -13.16
C VAL A 624 23.26 21.99 -14.04
N ARG A 625 23.13 21.65 -15.33
CA ARG A 625 24.09 22.13 -16.33
C ARG A 625 23.95 23.66 -16.39
N PRO A 626 25.02 24.46 -16.24
CA PRO A 626 24.96 25.82 -16.73
C PRO A 626 24.76 25.74 -18.24
N VAL A 627 23.68 26.36 -18.73
CA VAL A 627 23.58 26.68 -20.15
C VAL A 627 24.70 27.66 -20.43
N GLU A 628 25.74 27.20 -21.12
CA GLU A 628 26.74 28.11 -21.69
C GLU A 628 26.03 28.96 -22.75
N THR A 629 25.75 30.21 -22.41
CA THR A 629 25.45 31.23 -23.40
C THR A 629 26.74 31.55 -24.15
N PRO A 630 26.75 31.54 -25.50
CA PRO A 630 27.95 31.89 -26.24
C PRO A 630 28.31 33.36 -25.99
N LYS A 631 29.57 33.60 -25.59
CA LYS A 631 30.12 34.95 -25.47
C LYS A 631 30.04 35.66 -26.84
N PRO A 632 29.46 36.86 -26.93
CA PRO A 632 29.63 37.68 -28.13
C PRO A 632 31.06 38.22 -28.19
N ALA A 633 31.62 38.19 -29.39
CA ALA A 633 32.96 38.65 -29.70
C ALA A 633 33.14 40.14 -29.37
N LEU A 634 34.29 40.47 -28.79
CA LEU A 634 34.78 41.82 -28.63
C LEU A 634 35.02 42.45 -30.01
N VAL A 635 34.34 43.56 -30.28
CA VAL A 635 34.77 44.56 -31.28
C VAL A 635 34.87 45.90 -30.57
N ALA A 636 36.03 46.54 -30.71
CA ALA A 636 36.40 47.79 -30.10
C ALA A 636 35.94 49.01 -30.94
N SER A 637 35.55 50.07 -30.23
CA SER A 637 35.46 51.52 -30.59
C SER A 637 34.17 52.06 -29.97
N GLY A 638 34.08 53.14 -29.20
CA GLY A 638 34.85 54.36 -29.03
C GLY A 638 33.82 55.45 -28.66
N GLY A 639 34.19 56.47 -27.87
CA GLY A 639 33.48 57.76 -27.82
C GLY A 639 32.45 58.00 -26.71
N ASP A 640 32.91 58.69 -25.66
CA ASP A 640 32.38 59.93 -25.05
C ASP A 640 30.93 60.16 -24.56
N ASN A 641 30.91 60.94 -23.46
CA ASN A 641 29.93 61.91 -22.93
C ASN A 641 28.85 61.50 -21.88
N ARG A 642 29.17 61.90 -20.62
CA ARG A 642 28.42 62.49 -19.46
C ARG A 642 26.86 62.69 -19.52
N PRO A 643 26.20 63.17 -18.43
CA PRO A 643 25.95 62.56 -17.11
C PRO A 643 24.46 62.71 -16.63
N GLY A 644 24.09 62.02 -15.54
CA GLY A 644 23.05 62.48 -14.59
C GLY A 644 21.67 61.81 -14.66
N ALA A 645 21.19 61.30 -13.51
CA ALA A 645 19.92 61.68 -12.89
C ALA A 645 19.59 60.78 -11.68
N ASP A 646 19.45 61.44 -10.54
CA ASP A 646 18.84 61.00 -9.28
C ASP A 646 17.36 60.63 -9.49
N LEU A 647 16.90 59.48 -8.98
CA LEU A 647 15.50 59.30 -8.59
C LEU A 647 15.39 58.38 -7.37
N ARG A 648 14.96 59.01 -6.27
CA ARG A 648 14.53 58.44 -5.01
C ARG A 648 13.14 57.80 -5.13
N GLY A 649 12.89 56.83 -4.25
CA GLY A 649 11.62 56.68 -3.56
C GLY A 649 10.77 55.47 -3.96
N ALA A 650 10.69 54.48 -3.06
CA ALA A 650 9.42 53.95 -2.54
C ALA A 650 9.66 52.85 -1.49
N GLU A 651 9.38 53.26 -0.26
CA GLU A 651 9.04 52.55 0.98
C GLU A 651 8.74 51.03 0.94
N ARG A 652 9.44 50.28 1.81
CA ARG A 652 9.03 48.94 2.27
C ARG A 652 8.15 49.06 3.52
N LYS A 653 6.86 48.74 3.39
CA LYS A 653 5.96 48.50 4.53
C LYS A 653 6.19 47.09 5.10
N ILE A 654 6.57 47.05 6.38
CA ILE A 654 6.64 45.87 7.25
C ILE A 654 5.21 45.55 7.72
N ILE A 655 4.71 44.35 7.46
CA ILE A 655 3.48 43.84 8.07
C ILE A 655 3.86 42.84 9.17
N LYS A 656 3.45 43.18 10.41
CA LYS A 656 3.53 42.37 11.63
C LYS A 656 2.53 41.20 11.54
N LEU A 657 2.99 39.98 11.82
CA LEU A 657 2.14 38.83 12.07
C LEU A 657 1.73 38.81 13.56
N GLY A 658 0.42 38.77 13.81
CA GLY A 658 -0.18 38.65 15.15
C GLY A 658 -0.22 37.20 15.68
N PRO A 659 -0.62 37.00 16.95
CA PRO A 659 -0.28 35.81 17.73
C PRO A 659 -1.24 34.63 17.51
N GLN A 660 -0.70 33.42 17.71
CA GLN A 660 -1.45 32.17 17.76
C GLN A 660 -2.41 32.10 18.95
N PRO A 661 -3.56 31.40 18.82
CA PRO A 661 -4.29 30.89 19.95
C PRO A 661 -3.97 29.42 20.22
N SER A 662 -3.43 29.18 21.41
CA SER A 662 -3.48 27.91 22.13
C SER A 662 -4.90 27.61 22.62
N THR A 663 -5.34 26.36 22.57
CA THR A 663 -5.82 25.61 23.77
C THR A 663 -6.29 24.21 23.37
N SER A 664 -5.74 23.22 24.08
CA SER A 664 -6.21 21.85 24.10
C SER A 664 -7.46 21.75 24.96
N THR A 665 -8.54 21.14 24.44
CA THR A 665 -9.65 20.69 25.27
C THR A 665 -9.80 19.19 25.08
N ARG A 666 -9.44 18.42 26.11
CA ARG A 666 -9.77 17.00 26.24
C ARG A 666 -11.27 16.88 26.46
N LEU A 667 -11.98 16.17 25.58
CA LEU A 667 -13.35 15.74 25.81
C LEU A 667 -13.35 14.25 26.21
N ASN A 668 -13.77 14.00 27.44
CA ASN A 668 -14.06 12.67 27.99
C ASN A 668 -15.34 12.12 27.35
N TYR A 669 -15.30 10.88 26.87
CA TYR A 669 -16.49 10.13 26.48
C TYR A 669 -17.11 9.41 27.70
N PRO A 670 -18.42 9.53 27.95
CA PRO A 670 -19.12 8.64 28.88
C PRO A 670 -19.37 7.28 28.23
N ARG A 671 -19.06 6.21 28.96
CA ARG A 671 -19.51 4.85 28.68
C ARG A 671 -21.01 4.75 28.96
N THR A 672 -21.82 4.47 27.95
CA THR A 672 -23.17 3.92 28.12
C THR A 672 -23.09 2.40 28.10
N GLN A 673 -23.35 1.82 29.27
CA GLN A 673 -23.74 0.42 29.43
C GLN A 673 -25.19 0.28 28.96
N TYR A 674 -25.50 -0.79 28.23
CA TYR A 674 -26.87 -1.30 28.16
C TYR A 674 -26.88 -2.79 28.46
N ALA A 675 -27.84 -3.12 29.33
CA ALA A 675 -28.29 -4.43 29.76
C ALA A 675 -29.05 -5.17 28.66
#